data_AF-A0A7S8CXA5-F1
#
_entry.id   AF-A0A7S8CXA5-F1
#
_cell.length_a   1.000
_cell.length_b   1.000
_cell.length_c   1.000
_cell.angle_alpha   90.00
_cell.angle_beta   90.00
_cell.angle_gamma   90.00
#
_symmetry.space_group_name_H-M   'P 1'
#
loop_
_entity.id
_entity.type
_entity.pdbx_description
1 polymer ?
#
loop_
_entity_poly.entity_id
_entity_poly.type
_entity_poly.pdbx_seq_one_letter_code
_entity_poly.pdbx_strand_id
1 'polypeptide(L)'
;MSGTGLGRLGSTSPDPGASSRDNHALLDMVDGEEGISRGRSHGEVKGPTADLMRRLGVSPERRIKVTPEDDARVLKRIDMVVLPLMLAVYFLQGLDKATIAYASIFGLIEDTHLKGNQFSWLSSIVYVAQLIAQFPLAWLLVKLPIGKFTACMVTFWGLTLTLMAAAHTFHSLLFARFWLGAFEASIAPSFVAITQMFWRRREQPLRMSYWYAMNGFTGVFGSLATWWLAQLPLGLKPYQTIFVAFGIITVCFSTVLFNYMPDSPAEAKFLDKHDKLIAIERLRMNQTGVMSRQWRWDHFWETMRDVKTWLWFALIFSISVPSGGVGSFGPLLIKSFGFDSFEAILFNAPFGIVQLISTVGGSYVATKYHKKGPVIAFLAVFPIIGCMIMLSTPHTPDGRNTLLGGYYMISVFPGIVPLIYSWASSNTAGDTKSKCNSSVLFIGQSLGNIIGPLLYKPSEAPEYHRGLSWNLLLYMAIEGLVVLTSMYLTFLNRDHSRRRVLAGKDAVIVDYSLYSPEEADRLRRAKATDGQTIESAKDGTVGDRAFDDLTDLMNDEFFLSGNNIAEGRMWRKRSSEAVNGCLHLIWASLIKMAITELLVSPWAPVALVVAFVAWYILPWVSNKDLRGIPAPFPAQFSNLWLLSTCRRGKRYEIVDQVHKKLGPLVRIAPNHVSVADADAINTIYGHGNGFLKADFYDTFVSIRRGLFNTRDRAEHSRKRKIVSHTFAPKSVLEFEPYIRQNLEIFVKQWDRISSNKERDGYGRVDCLNWFNFLAFDIIADLAFGKPFGMLASGADIAEVKASPTSPTIYAPAVEIMNRRGEVSATLGCLPQLKPYAKYLPDPFFSQGLQAVENLAGIAIARVSERLERGGDSTRKDLLARLMQGRDEKGEPLGRDELTAEALTQLIAGSDTTSNSSCALLYHIVRTPGVMQKIYEEVSAVMPDGVDIPDFESVKHLPYLGHCINETLRIHSPSGIGLPREVPPNHKGVTIHGRYFGPGTVLSVPTYTIHHSTEIWGPDADDFKPERWETLTDKQKNAFIPFSYGPRSCVGRNLAEMQMRMIAATWIKRYDVVLRQDVMETREGFLRKPMGLDVGLARR
;
A
#
# COMPACT_ATOMS: atom_id res chain seq x y z
N MET A 1 72.95 26.65 -3.60
CA MET A 1 74.26 26.33 -3.01
C MET A 1 73.98 25.86 -1.59
N SER A 2 73.73 24.55 -1.38
CA SER A 2 74.71 23.50 -1.02
C SER A 2 75.45 23.84 0.29
N GLY A 3 75.48 23.01 1.33
CA GLY A 3 75.31 21.55 1.38
C GLY A 3 74.92 21.04 2.78
N THR A 4 74.31 19.86 2.89
CA THR A 4 74.95 18.53 3.12
C THR A 4 75.70 18.48 4.45
N GLY A 5 75.43 17.63 5.45
CA GLY A 5 74.75 16.32 5.51
C GLY A 5 75.76 15.25 5.99
N LEU A 6 75.29 14.31 6.85
CA LEU A 6 75.95 13.11 7.44
C LEU A 6 76.54 13.30 8.86
N GLY A 7 76.29 12.46 9.87
CA GLY A 7 75.47 11.25 10.02
C GLY A 7 75.69 10.56 11.39
N ARG A 8 74.69 9.78 11.85
CA ARG A 8 74.67 8.50 12.62
C ARG A 8 75.66 8.26 13.80
N LEU A 9 75.25 7.85 15.02
CA LEU A 9 74.81 6.49 15.46
C LEU A 9 74.41 6.46 16.98
N GLY A 10 73.43 5.60 17.36
CA GLY A 10 73.58 4.65 18.49
C GLY A 10 73.02 4.93 19.91
N SER A 11 71.77 4.48 20.16
CA SER A 11 71.21 3.78 21.35
C SER A 11 71.68 4.04 22.80
N THR A 12 70.74 4.29 23.73
CA THR A 12 70.24 3.36 24.79
C THR A 12 69.35 4.09 25.81
N SER A 13 68.23 3.45 26.20
CA SER A 13 67.26 3.84 27.26
C SER A 13 67.76 3.38 28.65
N PRO A 14 67.21 3.80 29.84
CA PRO A 14 65.80 3.57 30.24
C PRO A 14 65.15 4.66 31.13
N ASP A 15 63.84 4.53 31.37
CA ASP A 15 63.02 5.45 32.16
C ASP A 15 62.19 4.66 33.20
N PRO A 16 61.97 5.17 34.43
CA PRO A 16 60.80 4.78 35.21
C PRO A 16 60.11 5.96 35.98
N GLY A 17 58.78 6.07 35.84
CA GLY A 17 57.82 6.03 36.96
C GLY A 17 57.50 7.29 37.82
N ALA A 18 56.32 7.88 37.54
CA ALA A 18 55.23 8.33 38.44
C ALA A 18 55.42 9.46 39.51
N SER A 19 54.65 10.57 39.40
CA SER A 19 53.40 10.82 40.18
C SER A 19 52.94 12.30 40.25
N SER A 20 51.61 12.49 40.15
CA SER A 20 50.74 13.57 40.69
C SER A 20 50.72 14.98 40.04
N ARG A 21 49.50 15.57 40.03
CA ARG A 21 49.07 16.92 39.60
C ARG A 21 48.84 17.04 38.08
N ASP A 22 47.69 17.44 37.52
CA ASP A 22 46.69 18.43 37.93
C ASP A 22 45.26 18.06 37.48
N ASN A 23 44.28 18.36 38.34
CA ASN A 23 42.87 18.56 38.02
C ASN A 23 42.64 20.07 37.86
N HIS A 24 41.73 20.47 36.97
CA HIS A 24 41.27 21.84 36.65
C HIS A 24 42.02 22.58 35.53
N ALA A 25 41.67 22.27 34.28
CA ALA A 25 41.55 23.25 33.20
C ALA A 25 40.98 22.55 31.97
N LEU A 26 39.67 22.65 31.75
CA LEU A 26 38.97 22.39 30.46
C LEU A 26 37.47 22.69 30.66
N LEU A 27 37.15 23.85 31.24
CA LEU A 27 35.77 24.28 31.49
C LEU A 27 35.44 25.69 31.00
N ASP A 28 36.35 26.38 30.31
CA ASP A 28 36.05 27.69 29.72
C ASP A 28 36.48 27.73 28.26
N MET A 29 35.51 28.06 27.40
CA MET A 29 35.56 28.50 26.00
C MET A 29 34.57 27.72 25.15
N VAL A 30 33.31 28.19 25.14
CA VAL A 30 32.55 28.69 23.98
C VAL A 30 31.19 29.12 24.53
N ASP A 31 31.12 30.35 25.05
CA ASP A 31 29.88 31.11 25.14
C ASP A 31 29.83 32.04 23.92
N GLY A 32 28.81 31.86 23.09
CA GLY A 32 28.43 32.74 22.00
C GLY A 32 26.91 32.72 21.92
N GLU A 33 26.29 33.82 22.33
CA GLU A 33 24.85 34.02 22.51
C GLU A 33 24.05 33.81 21.22
N GLU A 34 22.88 33.16 21.33
CA GLU A 34 21.67 33.56 20.61
C GLU A 34 20.39 32.89 21.19
N GLY A 35 19.47 33.73 21.69
CA GLY A 35 18.01 33.49 21.59
C GLY A 35 17.32 32.54 22.58
N ILE A 36 17.17 32.96 23.85
CA ILE A 36 16.23 32.33 24.79
C ILE A 36 14.78 32.66 24.38
N SER A 37 14.07 31.69 23.80
CA SER A 37 12.60 31.66 23.82
C SER A 37 12.13 30.75 24.96
N ARG A 38 11.33 31.31 25.88
CA ARG A 38 10.77 30.63 27.06
C ARG A 38 9.93 29.41 26.63
N GLY A 39 10.50 28.22 26.77
CA GLY A 39 9.82 26.94 26.60
C GLY A 39 9.05 26.52 27.86
N ARG A 40 7.82 26.05 27.65
CA ARG A 40 6.90 25.44 28.64
C ARG A 40 7.61 24.44 29.56
N SER A 41 7.28 24.45 30.84
CA SER A 41 7.64 23.42 31.83
C SER A 41 7.34 22.01 31.31
N HIS A 42 8.35 21.30 30.80
CA HIS A 42 8.25 19.89 30.49
C HIS A 42 8.48 19.09 31.78
N GLY A 43 7.57 18.18 32.10
CA GLY A 43 7.66 17.34 33.29
C GLY A 43 8.94 16.49 33.30
N GLU A 44 9.38 16.11 34.51
CA GLU A 44 10.55 15.26 34.73
C GLU A 44 10.62 14.08 33.76
N VAL A 45 11.74 13.95 33.03
CA VAL A 45 12.04 12.76 32.24
C VAL A 45 12.29 11.58 33.19
N LYS A 46 11.31 10.69 33.32
CA LYS A 46 11.37 9.46 34.14
C LYS A 46 11.69 8.25 33.26
N GLY A 47 12.64 7.40 33.69
CA GLY A 47 12.94 6.13 33.01
C GLY A 47 14.32 5.54 33.37
N PRO A 48 14.57 4.25 33.08
CA PRO A 48 15.82 3.56 33.47
C PRO A 48 17.07 4.24 32.91
N THR A 49 17.00 4.77 31.70
CA THR A 49 18.10 5.50 31.04
C THR A 49 18.37 6.86 31.69
N ALA A 50 17.32 7.55 32.18
CA ALA A 50 17.46 8.82 32.89
C ALA A 50 18.05 8.62 34.29
N ASP A 51 17.63 7.56 34.99
CA ASP A 51 18.21 7.15 36.28
C ASP A 51 19.68 6.73 36.14
N LEU A 52 20.03 6.04 35.05
CA LEU A 52 21.40 5.65 34.73
C LEU A 52 22.30 6.86 34.46
N MET A 53 21.81 7.87 33.76
CA MET A 53 22.55 9.12 33.52
C MET A 53 22.73 9.94 34.79
N ARG A 54 21.72 9.98 35.67
CA ARG A 54 21.84 10.58 37.01
C ARG A 54 22.93 9.88 37.84
N ARG A 55 23.00 8.54 37.79
CA ARG A 55 24.09 7.76 38.44
C ARG A 55 25.47 8.04 37.86
N LEU A 56 25.55 8.46 36.61
CA LEU A 56 26.79 8.85 35.93
C LEU A 56 27.11 10.36 36.06
N GLY A 57 26.29 11.13 36.77
CA GLY A 57 26.52 12.55 37.04
C GLY A 57 26.19 13.51 35.88
N VAL A 58 25.37 13.09 34.90
CA VAL A 58 25.03 13.91 33.72
C VAL A 58 23.53 14.17 33.68
N SER A 59 23.13 15.43 33.44
CA SER A 59 21.71 15.80 33.26
C SER A 59 21.11 15.04 32.06
N PRO A 60 19.95 14.37 32.21
CA PRO A 60 19.27 13.69 31.11
C PRO A 60 18.96 14.60 29.90
N GLU A 61 18.98 15.92 30.07
CA GLU A 61 18.66 16.89 29.01
C GLU A 61 19.86 17.27 28.14
N ARG A 62 21.09 16.98 28.59
CA ARG A 62 22.32 17.33 27.85
C ARG A 62 22.57 16.31 26.73
N ARG A 63 22.57 16.76 25.47
CA ARG A 63 22.95 15.94 24.31
C ARG A 63 24.45 15.99 24.06
N ILE A 64 25.07 14.82 23.89
CA ILE A 64 26.48 14.70 23.49
C ILE A 64 26.51 14.40 22.00
N LYS A 65 27.28 15.17 21.22
CA LYS A 65 27.45 14.92 19.78
C LYS A 65 28.31 13.66 19.58
N VAL A 66 27.73 12.58 19.07
CA VAL A 66 28.44 11.33 18.76
C VAL A 66 29.02 11.41 17.35
N THR A 67 30.35 11.32 17.21
CA THR A 67 31.02 11.27 15.90
C THR A 67 30.94 9.85 15.29
N PRO A 68 31.02 9.69 13.96
CA PRO A 68 31.10 8.37 13.32
C PRO A 68 32.27 7.51 13.83
N GLU A 69 33.40 8.14 14.16
CA GLU A 69 34.58 7.47 14.69
C GLU A 69 34.36 6.95 16.11
N ASP A 70 33.72 7.74 16.97
CA ASP A 70 33.33 7.32 18.33
C ASP A 70 32.31 6.17 18.29
N ASP A 71 31.33 6.27 17.39
CA ASP A 71 30.30 5.25 17.17
C ASP A 71 30.92 3.89 16.76
N ALA A 72 31.86 3.91 15.81
CA ALA A 72 32.56 2.70 15.36
C ALA A 72 33.47 2.10 16.45
N ARG A 73 34.20 2.94 17.19
CA ARG A 73 35.07 2.50 18.30
C ARG A 73 34.29 1.79 19.39
N VAL A 74 33.20 2.41 19.88
CA VAL A 74 32.37 1.85 20.95
C VAL A 74 31.66 0.58 20.47
N LEU A 75 31.15 0.57 19.23
CA LEU A 75 30.55 -0.64 18.64
C LEU A 75 31.54 -1.81 18.62
N LYS A 76 32.77 -1.57 18.15
CA LYS A 76 33.82 -2.60 18.09
C LYS A 76 34.14 -3.15 19.48
N ARG A 77 34.24 -2.30 20.51
CA ARG A 77 34.49 -2.73 21.90
C ARG A 77 33.35 -3.62 22.43
N ILE A 78 32.10 -3.24 22.18
CA ILE A 78 30.92 -4.04 22.56
C ILE A 78 30.92 -5.38 21.83
N ASP A 79 31.14 -5.38 20.51
CA ASP A 79 31.18 -6.59 19.68
C ASP A 79 32.35 -7.52 20.05
N MET A 80 33.45 -7.04 20.62
CA MET A 80 34.59 -7.89 21.02
C MET A 80 34.42 -8.54 22.40
N VAL A 81 33.51 -8.05 23.25
CA VAL A 81 33.35 -8.56 24.62
C VAL A 81 32.01 -9.24 24.82
N VAL A 82 30.90 -8.55 24.50
CA VAL A 82 29.54 -9.06 24.79
C VAL A 82 29.13 -10.14 23.80
N LEU A 83 29.40 -9.93 22.50
CA LEU A 83 28.99 -10.85 21.45
C LEU A 83 29.66 -12.24 21.59
N PRO A 84 30.98 -12.40 21.80
CA PRO A 84 31.60 -13.72 21.94
C PRO A 84 31.06 -14.52 23.12
N LEU A 85 30.74 -13.86 24.24
CA LEU A 85 30.10 -14.51 25.39
C LEU A 85 28.73 -15.07 25.00
N MET A 86 27.92 -14.29 24.27
CA MET A 86 26.62 -14.74 23.78
C MET A 86 26.76 -15.88 22.76
N LEU A 87 27.70 -15.77 21.81
CA LEU A 87 27.95 -16.82 20.82
C LEU A 87 28.34 -18.14 21.49
N ALA A 88 29.24 -18.11 22.47
CA ALA A 88 29.68 -19.29 23.20
C ALA A 88 28.53 -19.98 23.97
N VAL A 89 27.71 -19.22 24.71
CA VAL A 89 26.55 -19.80 25.40
C VAL A 89 25.54 -20.41 24.42
N TYR A 90 25.24 -19.74 23.31
CA TYR A 90 24.29 -20.28 22.33
C TYR A 90 24.84 -21.51 21.61
N PHE A 91 26.15 -21.55 21.36
CA PHE A 91 26.85 -22.74 20.87
C PHE A 91 26.75 -23.92 21.83
N LEU A 92 27.01 -23.69 23.13
CA LEU A 92 26.86 -24.70 24.17
C LEU A 92 25.40 -25.17 24.26
N GLN A 93 24.43 -24.26 24.15
CA GLN A 93 23.00 -24.62 24.15
C GLN A 93 22.66 -25.51 22.96
N GLY A 94 23.20 -25.21 21.79
CA GLY A 94 23.08 -26.07 20.62
C GLY A 94 23.65 -27.47 20.90
N LEU A 95 24.86 -27.57 21.47
CA LEU A 95 25.51 -28.85 21.77
C LEU A 95 24.64 -29.71 22.68
N ASP A 96 24.11 -29.11 23.72
CA ASP A 96 23.36 -29.84 24.75
C ASP A 96 22.02 -30.35 24.21
N LYS A 97 21.35 -29.57 23.35
CA LYS A 97 20.17 -30.04 22.61
C LYS A 97 20.51 -31.17 21.64
N ALA A 98 21.60 -31.04 20.89
CA ALA A 98 22.04 -32.04 19.92
C ALA A 98 22.56 -33.32 20.59
N THR A 99 22.98 -33.26 21.85
CA THR A 99 23.60 -34.37 22.58
C THR A 99 22.70 -35.60 22.63
N ILE A 100 21.38 -35.46 22.75
CA ILE A 100 20.47 -36.62 22.75
C ILE A 100 20.42 -37.31 21.38
N ALA A 101 20.47 -36.52 20.29
CA ALA A 101 20.48 -37.03 18.93
C ALA A 101 21.82 -37.72 18.64
N TYR A 102 22.93 -37.14 19.09
CA TYR A 102 24.26 -37.76 19.01
C TYR A 102 24.35 -39.04 19.82
N ALA A 103 23.86 -39.04 21.06
CA ALA A 103 23.82 -40.21 21.93
C ALA A 103 22.97 -41.38 21.35
N SER A 104 21.94 -41.07 20.55
CA SER A 104 21.01 -42.05 20.00
C SER A 104 21.66 -43.12 19.11
N ILE A 105 22.72 -42.76 18.38
CA ILE A 105 23.46 -43.68 17.50
C ILE A 105 24.60 -44.43 18.22
N PHE A 106 24.87 -44.06 19.48
CA PHE A 106 25.93 -44.60 20.35
C PHE A 106 25.36 -45.38 21.55
N GLY A 107 24.25 -46.11 21.34
CA GLY A 107 23.76 -47.11 22.28
C GLY A 107 22.77 -46.61 23.35
N LEU A 108 22.39 -45.32 23.33
CA LEU A 108 21.47 -44.76 24.33
C LEU A 108 20.08 -45.44 24.30
N ILE A 109 19.55 -45.70 23.11
CA ILE A 109 18.20 -46.26 22.92
C ILE A 109 18.15 -47.69 23.47
N GLU A 110 19.16 -48.48 23.15
CA GLU A 110 19.29 -49.88 23.57
C GLU A 110 19.51 -49.98 25.08
N ASP A 111 20.39 -49.14 25.63
CA ASP A 111 20.84 -49.22 27.03
C ASP A 111 19.80 -48.74 28.05
N THR A 112 18.92 -47.82 27.64
CA THR A 112 17.85 -47.29 28.50
C THR A 112 16.47 -47.90 28.19
N HIS A 113 16.46 -48.91 27.30
CA HIS A 113 15.29 -49.68 26.89
C HIS A 113 14.11 -48.82 26.41
N LEU A 114 14.40 -47.80 25.59
CA LEU A 114 13.35 -46.90 25.09
C LEU A 114 12.43 -47.63 24.11
N LYS A 115 11.11 -47.57 24.35
CA LYS A 115 10.08 -48.21 23.52
C LYS A 115 9.15 -47.19 22.86
N GLY A 116 8.72 -47.48 21.63
CA GLY A 116 7.73 -46.67 20.91
C GLY A 116 8.16 -45.21 20.78
N ASN A 117 7.30 -44.28 21.18
CA ASN A 117 7.54 -42.83 21.05
C ASN A 117 8.38 -42.23 22.20
N GLN A 118 8.99 -43.04 23.08
CA GLN A 118 9.74 -42.54 24.23
C GLN A 118 10.93 -41.67 23.82
N PHE A 119 11.67 -42.02 22.77
CA PHE A 119 12.75 -41.17 22.24
C PHE A 119 12.23 -39.82 21.74
N SER A 120 11.14 -39.82 20.97
CA SER A 120 10.49 -38.58 20.51
C SER A 120 10.07 -37.69 21.69
N TRP A 121 9.52 -38.28 22.77
CA TRP A 121 9.17 -37.56 23.99
C TRP A 121 10.38 -37.00 24.74
N LEU A 122 11.51 -37.71 24.77
CA LEU A 122 12.76 -37.18 25.33
C LEU A 122 13.18 -35.92 24.56
N SER A 123 13.06 -35.89 23.24
CA SER A 123 13.34 -34.66 22.49
C SER A 123 12.32 -33.54 22.75
N SER A 124 11.03 -33.87 22.80
CA SER A 124 9.96 -32.88 22.95
C SER A 124 9.83 -32.27 24.37
N ILE A 125 10.15 -33.00 25.44
CA ILE A 125 9.93 -32.56 26.83
C ILE A 125 10.70 -31.28 27.18
N VAL A 126 11.88 -31.07 26.58
CA VAL A 126 12.70 -29.87 26.78
C VAL A 126 11.90 -28.63 26.40
N TYR A 127 11.15 -28.69 25.30
CA TYR A 127 10.35 -27.57 24.80
C TYR A 127 9.05 -27.37 25.60
N VAL A 128 8.48 -28.45 26.16
CA VAL A 128 7.37 -28.36 27.13
C VAL A 128 7.82 -27.64 28.39
N ALA A 129 8.99 -28.01 28.92
CA ALA A 129 9.58 -27.35 30.08
C ALA A 129 9.87 -25.87 29.80
N GLN A 130 10.40 -25.55 28.62
CA GLN A 130 10.61 -24.16 28.20
C GLN A 130 9.31 -23.35 28.18
N LEU A 131 8.22 -23.93 27.66
CA LEU A 131 6.93 -23.26 27.61
C LEU A 131 6.36 -22.97 29.02
N ILE A 132 6.48 -23.92 29.95
CA ILE A 132 6.03 -23.77 31.34
C ILE A 132 6.91 -22.77 32.09
N ALA A 133 8.23 -22.89 31.95
CA ALA A 133 9.21 -22.06 32.64
C ALA A 133 9.24 -20.61 32.14
N GLN A 134 8.69 -20.33 30.93
CA GLN A 134 8.72 -19.00 30.34
C GLN A 134 8.06 -17.93 31.22
N PHE A 135 6.95 -18.25 31.88
CA PHE A 135 6.22 -17.31 32.75
C PHE A 135 7.04 -16.89 33.98
N PRO A 136 7.52 -17.81 34.84
CA PRO A 136 8.32 -17.41 36.00
C PRO A 136 9.67 -16.80 35.61
N LEU A 137 10.31 -17.26 34.53
CA LEU A 137 11.60 -16.74 34.10
C LEU A 137 11.50 -15.33 33.52
N ALA A 138 10.42 -15.00 32.80
CA ALA A 138 10.17 -13.64 32.34
C ALA A 138 10.05 -12.65 33.51
N TRP A 139 9.43 -13.06 34.62
CA TRP A 139 9.36 -12.26 35.83
C TRP A 139 10.73 -12.09 36.51
N LEU A 140 11.51 -13.18 36.63
CA LEU A 140 12.85 -13.15 37.21
C LEU A 140 13.82 -12.26 36.42
N LEU A 141 13.74 -12.28 35.09
CA LEU A 141 14.60 -11.51 34.20
C LEU A 141 14.42 -9.98 34.36
N VAL A 142 13.24 -9.53 34.80
CA VAL A 142 12.97 -8.12 35.11
C VAL A 142 13.50 -7.71 36.48
N LYS A 143 13.58 -8.66 37.43
CA LYS A 143 13.95 -8.39 38.83
C LYS A 143 15.42 -8.61 39.13
N LEU A 144 16.08 -9.50 38.40
CA LEU A 144 17.45 -9.92 38.65
C LEU A 144 18.44 -9.29 37.67
N PRO A 145 19.71 -9.10 38.08
CA PRO A 145 20.79 -8.69 37.18
C PRO A 145 20.98 -9.73 36.07
N ILE A 146 20.76 -9.31 34.82
CA ILE A 146 20.59 -10.21 33.66
C ILE A 146 21.84 -11.04 33.35
N GLY A 147 23.05 -10.50 33.55
CA GLY A 147 24.31 -11.19 33.29
C GLY A 147 24.52 -12.32 34.30
N LYS A 148 24.39 -12.01 35.59
CA LYS A 148 24.52 -13.00 36.68
C LYS A 148 23.44 -14.06 36.63
N PHE A 149 22.19 -13.64 36.37
CA PHE A 149 21.06 -14.55 36.21
C PHE A 149 21.30 -15.55 35.09
N THR A 150 21.76 -15.07 33.93
CA THR A 150 22.08 -15.93 32.79
C THR A 150 23.20 -16.92 33.15
N ALA A 151 24.24 -16.49 33.85
CA ALA A 151 25.33 -17.38 34.31
C ALA A 151 24.87 -18.46 35.30
N CYS A 152 23.99 -18.13 36.25
CA CYS A 152 23.41 -19.13 37.14
C CYS A 152 22.59 -20.18 36.37
N MET A 153 21.77 -19.75 35.41
CA MET A 153 20.98 -20.65 34.58
C MET A 153 21.86 -21.58 33.73
N VAL A 154 22.94 -21.06 33.13
CA VAL A 154 23.93 -21.87 32.41
C VAL A 154 24.60 -22.90 33.32
N THR A 155 24.88 -22.54 34.58
CA THR A 155 25.46 -23.47 35.56
C THR A 155 24.52 -24.62 35.88
N PHE A 156 23.25 -24.33 36.21
CA PHE A 156 22.28 -25.38 36.53
C PHE A 156 21.95 -26.29 35.35
N TRP A 157 21.86 -25.70 34.15
CA TRP A 157 21.73 -26.45 32.91
C TRP A 157 22.93 -27.40 32.70
N GLY A 158 24.17 -26.89 32.76
CA GLY A 158 25.37 -27.72 32.58
C GLY A 158 25.50 -28.84 33.62
N LEU A 159 25.17 -28.57 34.89
CA LEU A 159 25.11 -29.60 35.95
C LEU A 159 24.07 -30.67 35.63
N THR A 160 22.90 -30.27 35.14
CA THR A 160 21.84 -31.21 34.77
C THR A 160 22.29 -32.11 33.63
N LEU A 161 22.99 -31.57 32.62
CA LEU A 161 23.54 -32.36 31.52
C LEU A 161 24.57 -33.39 32.01
N THR A 162 25.50 -32.99 32.89
CA THR A 162 26.48 -33.93 33.47
C THR A 162 25.78 -35.07 34.23
N LEU A 163 24.73 -34.75 34.98
CA LEU A 163 23.94 -35.74 35.74
C LEU A 163 23.13 -36.69 34.85
N MET A 164 22.86 -36.35 33.58
CA MET A 164 22.18 -37.25 32.65
C MET A 164 22.97 -38.54 32.36
N ALA A 165 24.29 -38.54 32.54
CA ALA A 165 25.11 -39.73 32.39
C ALA A 165 24.74 -40.85 33.39
N ALA A 166 24.14 -40.50 34.53
CA ALA A 166 23.69 -41.44 35.56
C ALA A 166 22.24 -41.94 35.35
N ALA A 167 21.56 -41.50 34.29
CA ALA A 167 20.16 -41.86 34.04
C ALA A 167 20.04 -43.14 33.20
N HIS A 168 19.48 -44.20 33.79
CA HIS A 168 19.34 -45.53 33.16
C HIS A 168 17.91 -45.88 32.70
N THR A 169 16.93 -45.00 32.96
CA THR A 169 15.52 -45.23 32.61
C THR A 169 14.92 -44.05 31.84
N PHE A 170 13.86 -44.31 31.07
CA PHE A 170 13.07 -43.26 30.42
C PHE A 170 12.65 -42.15 31.40
N HIS A 171 12.14 -42.50 32.58
CA HIS A 171 11.66 -41.51 33.57
C HIS A 171 12.80 -40.63 34.11
N SER A 172 13.96 -41.22 34.41
CA SER A 172 15.13 -40.45 34.87
C SER A 172 15.65 -39.49 33.78
N LEU A 173 15.68 -39.93 32.52
CA LEU A 173 16.08 -39.10 31.39
C LEU A 173 15.05 -37.99 31.12
N LEU A 174 13.76 -38.33 31.18
CA LEU A 174 12.66 -37.38 30.99
C LEU A 174 12.71 -36.26 32.05
N PHE A 175 12.94 -36.64 33.32
CA PHE A 175 13.07 -35.69 34.44
C PHE A 175 14.28 -34.77 34.26
N ALA A 176 15.46 -35.31 33.97
CA ALA A 176 16.66 -34.50 33.74
C ALA A 176 16.48 -33.55 32.55
N ARG A 177 15.89 -34.02 31.45
CA ARG A 177 15.62 -33.19 30.27
C ARG A 177 14.57 -32.11 30.50
N PHE A 178 13.57 -32.37 31.34
CA PHE A 178 12.61 -31.35 31.75
C PHE A 178 13.34 -30.19 32.46
N TRP A 179 14.17 -30.48 33.46
CA TRP A 179 14.89 -29.43 34.19
C TRP A 179 15.94 -28.73 33.34
N LEU A 180 16.65 -29.47 32.47
CA LEU A 180 17.53 -28.89 31.46
C LEU A 180 16.78 -27.87 30.60
N GLY A 181 15.59 -28.24 30.09
CA GLY A 181 14.74 -27.33 29.32
C GLY A 181 14.27 -26.12 30.13
N ALA A 182 13.90 -26.30 31.39
CA ALA A 182 13.50 -25.20 32.27
C ALA A 182 14.63 -24.18 32.48
N PHE A 183 15.87 -24.63 32.73
CA PHE A 183 17.02 -23.73 32.89
C PHE A 183 17.42 -23.06 31.57
N GLU A 184 17.34 -23.77 30.45
CA GLU A 184 17.65 -23.22 29.13
C GLU A 184 16.65 -22.15 28.64
N ALA A 185 15.42 -22.16 29.15
CA ALA A 185 14.35 -21.31 28.65
C ALA A 185 14.66 -19.81 28.81
N SER A 186 15.51 -19.43 29.76
CA SER A 186 15.90 -18.03 29.97
C SER A 186 16.86 -17.48 28.92
N ILE A 187 17.60 -18.34 28.21
CA ILE A 187 18.74 -17.90 27.37
C ILE A 187 18.29 -17.00 26.23
N ALA A 188 17.33 -17.45 25.41
CA ALA A 188 16.87 -16.67 24.26
C ALA A 188 16.22 -15.33 24.66
N PRO A 189 15.31 -15.25 25.66
CA PRO A 189 14.82 -13.98 26.19
C PRO A 189 15.92 -13.07 26.74
N SER A 190 16.88 -13.62 27.50
CA SER A 190 18.03 -12.85 28.00
C SER A 190 18.81 -12.23 26.85
N PHE A 191 19.05 -12.98 25.78
CA PHE A 191 19.87 -12.52 24.66
C PHE A 191 19.17 -11.46 23.83
N VAL A 192 17.85 -11.56 23.66
CA VAL A 192 17.07 -10.49 23.03
C VAL A 192 17.18 -9.21 23.87
N ALA A 193 17.01 -9.29 25.20
CA ALA A 193 17.12 -8.14 26.09
C ALA A 193 18.53 -7.52 26.09
N ILE A 194 19.58 -8.34 26.16
CA ILE A 194 20.98 -7.88 26.07
C ILE A 194 21.26 -7.23 24.70
N THR A 195 20.73 -7.83 23.62
CA THR A 195 20.88 -7.28 22.26
C THR A 195 20.26 -5.89 22.15
N GLN A 196 19.08 -5.69 22.73
CA GLN A 196 18.40 -4.40 22.79
C GLN A 196 19.12 -3.38 23.70
N MET A 197 19.84 -3.86 24.71
CA MET A 197 20.55 -3.04 25.69
C MET A 197 21.90 -2.51 25.19
N PHE A 198 22.57 -3.18 24.25
CA PHE A 198 23.92 -2.81 23.81
C PHE A 198 24.02 -2.38 22.34
N TRP A 199 23.07 -2.74 21.47
CA TRP A 199 23.12 -2.46 20.03
C TRP A 199 21.95 -1.62 19.53
N ARG A 200 22.22 -0.82 18.48
CA ARG A 200 21.19 -0.01 17.81
C ARG A 200 20.25 -0.85 16.95
N ARG A 201 19.04 -0.35 16.67
CA ARG A 201 18.00 -1.06 15.90
C ARG A 201 18.49 -1.61 14.55
N ARG A 202 19.36 -0.87 13.85
CA ARG A 202 19.99 -1.31 12.59
C ARG A 202 21.01 -2.44 12.77
N GLU A 203 21.64 -2.52 13.93
CA GLU A 203 22.73 -3.45 14.26
C GLU A 203 22.19 -4.80 14.77
N GLN A 204 21.02 -4.79 15.43
CA GLN A 204 20.43 -5.95 16.11
C GLN A 204 20.17 -7.16 15.19
N PRO A 205 19.59 -7.03 13.98
CA PRO A 205 19.28 -8.20 13.15
C PRO A 205 20.50 -9.08 12.82
N LEU A 206 21.64 -8.44 12.55
CA LEU A 206 22.86 -9.15 12.20
C LEU A 206 23.44 -9.89 13.42
N ARG A 207 23.43 -9.27 14.62
CA ARG A 207 23.88 -9.95 15.85
C ARG A 207 22.94 -11.09 16.23
N MET A 208 21.63 -10.93 16.00
CA MET A 208 20.66 -12.01 16.15
C MET A 208 20.96 -13.19 15.23
N SER A 209 21.35 -12.93 13.99
CA SER A 209 21.75 -13.98 13.07
C SER A 209 23.05 -14.67 13.50
N TYR A 210 24.01 -13.96 14.08
CA TYR A 210 25.29 -14.54 14.52
C TYR A 210 25.13 -15.53 15.66
N TRP A 211 24.40 -15.17 16.73
CA TRP A 211 24.18 -16.15 17.80
C TRP A 211 23.30 -17.30 17.32
N TYR A 212 22.29 -17.08 16.49
CA TYR A 212 21.48 -18.17 15.95
C TYR A 212 22.28 -19.11 15.03
N ALA A 213 23.23 -18.57 14.26
CA ALA A 213 24.12 -19.33 13.39
C ALA A 213 25.05 -20.28 14.15
N MET A 214 25.21 -20.10 15.47
CA MET A 214 25.95 -21.05 16.30
C MET A 214 25.33 -22.44 16.29
N ASN A 215 24.03 -22.59 15.99
CA ASN A 215 23.43 -23.91 15.75
C ASN A 215 24.09 -24.67 14.58
N GLY A 216 24.48 -23.97 13.51
CA GLY A 216 25.23 -24.59 12.41
C GLY A 216 26.65 -24.98 12.85
N PHE A 217 27.29 -24.11 13.63
CA PHE A 217 28.62 -24.39 14.21
C PHE A 217 28.59 -25.59 15.17
N THR A 218 27.54 -25.73 15.99
CA THR A 218 27.23 -26.91 16.79
C THR A 218 27.11 -28.16 15.94
N GLY A 219 26.46 -28.10 14.77
CA GLY A 219 26.38 -29.24 13.84
C GLY A 219 27.76 -29.71 13.38
N VAL A 220 28.67 -28.77 13.09
CA VAL A 220 30.05 -29.09 12.67
C VAL A 220 30.88 -29.60 13.84
N PHE A 221 31.08 -28.76 14.85
CA PHE A 221 31.97 -29.06 15.98
C PHE A 221 31.40 -30.14 16.88
N GLY A 222 30.10 -30.13 17.13
CA GLY A 222 29.46 -31.15 17.97
C GLY A 222 29.56 -32.54 17.35
N SER A 223 29.40 -32.67 16.03
CA SER A 223 29.58 -33.94 15.34
C SER A 223 31.02 -34.46 15.41
N LEU A 224 32.00 -33.58 15.16
CA LEU A 224 33.43 -33.92 15.25
C LEU A 224 33.88 -34.25 16.68
N ALA A 225 33.45 -33.44 17.65
CA ALA A 225 33.74 -33.66 19.06
C ALA A 225 33.10 -34.96 19.57
N THR A 226 31.86 -35.26 19.16
CA THR A 226 31.20 -36.52 19.50
C THR A 226 31.93 -37.71 18.88
N TRP A 227 32.32 -37.63 17.61
CA TRP A 227 33.11 -38.67 16.93
C TRP A 227 34.41 -38.96 17.71
N TRP A 228 35.09 -37.92 18.19
CA TRP A 228 36.31 -38.06 18.99
C TRP A 228 36.04 -38.62 20.39
N LEU A 229 35.08 -38.05 21.13
CA LEU A 229 34.73 -38.45 22.49
C LEU A 229 34.23 -39.90 22.56
N ALA A 230 33.50 -40.37 21.54
CA ALA A 230 32.97 -41.72 21.48
C ALA A 230 34.06 -42.81 21.39
N GLN A 231 35.30 -42.45 21.03
CA GLN A 231 36.43 -43.38 20.88
C GLN A 231 37.33 -43.45 22.13
N LEU A 232 37.11 -42.58 23.13
CA LEU A 232 37.98 -42.51 24.31
C LEU A 232 37.71 -43.67 25.28
N PRO A 233 38.75 -44.43 25.70
CA PRO A 233 38.59 -45.58 26.60
C PRO A 233 38.51 -45.12 28.08
N LEU A 234 37.44 -44.42 28.45
CA LEU A 234 37.27 -43.82 29.79
C LEU A 234 36.50 -44.71 30.78
N GLY A 235 36.20 -45.96 30.44
CA GLY A 235 35.42 -46.87 31.29
C GLY A 235 33.92 -46.54 31.38
N LEU A 236 33.46 -45.50 30.69
CA LEU A 236 32.06 -45.10 30.53
C LEU A 236 31.55 -45.52 29.15
N LYS A 237 30.23 -45.69 28.99
CA LYS A 237 29.64 -45.91 27.67
C LYS A 237 29.80 -44.65 26.80
N PRO A 238 29.94 -44.77 25.47
CA PRO A 238 30.20 -43.63 24.60
C PRO A 238 29.22 -42.46 24.77
N TYR A 239 27.91 -42.75 24.93
CA TYR A 239 26.90 -41.71 25.17
C TYR A 239 27.05 -41.00 26.53
N GLN A 240 27.52 -41.71 27.57
CA GLN A 240 27.76 -41.15 28.91
C GLN A 240 28.96 -40.20 28.90
N THR A 241 30.02 -40.56 28.18
CA THR A 241 31.19 -39.71 27.96
C THR A 241 30.80 -38.37 27.33
N ILE A 242 29.89 -38.40 26.35
CA ILE A 242 29.41 -37.19 25.67
C ILE A 242 28.64 -36.29 26.64
N PHE A 243 27.72 -36.84 27.46
CA PHE A 243 26.97 -36.06 28.46
C PHE A 243 27.90 -35.40 29.49
N VAL A 244 28.87 -36.14 30.04
CA VAL A 244 29.80 -35.61 31.04
C VAL A 244 30.71 -34.53 30.45
N ALA A 245 31.27 -34.76 29.26
CA ALA A 245 32.20 -33.84 28.64
C ALA A 245 31.57 -32.48 28.34
N PHE A 246 30.41 -32.46 27.66
CA PHE A 246 29.73 -31.21 27.34
C PHE A 246 29.17 -30.52 28.58
N GLY A 247 28.63 -31.27 29.55
CA GLY A 247 28.14 -30.70 30.81
C GLY A 247 29.23 -30.00 31.61
N ILE A 248 30.42 -30.60 31.75
CA ILE A 248 31.57 -29.98 32.44
C ILE A 248 32.05 -28.72 31.70
N ILE A 249 32.16 -28.76 30.38
CA ILE A 249 32.55 -27.59 29.59
C ILE A 249 31.58 -26.43 29.81
N THR A 250 30.26 -26.72 29.83
CA THR A 250 29.22 -25.72 30.09
C THR A 250 29.34 -25.11 31.49
N VAL A 251 29.60 -25.92 32.53
CA VAL A 251 29.82 -25.43 33.91
C VAL A 251 31.10 -24.60 34.04
N CYS A 252 32.19 -25.01 33.38
CA CYS A 252 33.42 -24.23 33.37
C CYS A 252 33.21 -22.86 32.70
N PHE A 253 32.49 -22.83 31.57
CA PHE A 253 32.22 -21.59 30.86
C PHE A 253 31.24 -20.67 31.61
N SER A 254 30.30 -21.21 32.39
CA SER A 254 29.39 -20.39 33.20
C SER A 254 30.13 -19.52 34.22
N THR A 255 31.30 -19.97 34.70
CA THR A 255 32.17 -19.18 35.59
C THR A 255 32.77 -17.97 34.86
N VAL A 256 33.14 -18.13 33.58
CA VAL A 256 33.59 -17.01 32.74
C VAL A 256 32.43 -16.04 32.53
N LEU A 257 31.24 -16.55 32.21
CA LEU A 257 30.06 -15.71 32.03
C LEU A 257 29.70 -14.91 33.28
N PHE A 258 29.77 -15.52 34.47
CA PHE A 258 29.48 -14.85 35.75
C PHE A 258 30.40 -13.66 36.02
N ASN A 259 31.67 -13.74 35.60
CA ASN A 259 32.67 -12.71 35.88
C ASN A 259 32.71 -11.56 34.85
N TYR A 260 32.45 -11.88 33.58
CA TYR A 260 32.66 -10.97 32.45
C TYR A 260 31.36 -10.42 31.84
N MET A 261 30.21 -11.08 32.03
CA MET A 261 28.95 -10.62 31.44
C MET A 261 28.45 -9.36 32.16
N PRO A 262 28.33 -8.20 31.47
CA PRO A 262 27.85 -6.98 32.10
C PRO A 262 26.33 -6.99 32.30
N ASP A 263 25.87 -6.45 33.43
CA ASP A 263 24.44 -6.32 33.74
C ASP A 263 23.80 -5.07 33.09
N SER A 264 24.61 -4.06 32.74
CA SER A 264 24.18 -2.85 32.01
C SER A 264 25.36 -2.15 31.30
N PRO A 265 25.12 -1.23 30.34
CA PRO A 265 26.17 -0.44 29.72
C PRO A 265 26.94 0.44 30.72
N ALA A 266 26.31 0.87 31.83
CA ALA A 266 26.99 1.66 32.86
C ALA A 266 27.89 0.81 33.76
N GLU A 267 27.53 -0.45 33.97
CA GLU A 267 28.29 -1.41 34.78
C GLU A 267 29.33 -2.19 33.94
N ALA A 268 29.38 -1.95 32.62
CA ALA A 268 30.37 -2.55 31.73
C ALA A 268 31.80 -2.15 32.16
N LYS A 269 32.59 -3.14 32.55
CA LYS A 269 33.99 -2.95 33.00
C LYS A 269 34.94 -2.59 31.84
N PHE A 270 34.58 -2.91 30.61
CA PHE A 270 35.42 -2.71 29.42
C PHE A 270 35.21 -1.35 28.71
N LEU A 271 34.28 -0.52 29.20
CA LEU A 271 34.03 0.83 28.67
C LEU A 271 34.53 1.88 29.66
N ASP A 272 35.25 2.89 29.17
CA ASP A 272 35.68 4.04 29.97
C ASP A 272 34.49 4.98 30.27
N LYS A 273 34.61 5.89 31.25
CA LYS A 273 33.50 6.80 31.64
C LYS A 273 32.93 7.57 30.43
N HIS A 274 33.77 8.03 29.52
CA HIS A 274 33.35 8.72 28.29
C HIS A 274 32.65 7.78 27.31
N ASP A 275 33.22 6.58 27.06
CA ASP A 275 32.63 5.58 26.17
C ASP A 275 31.30 5.01 26.72
N LYS A 276 31.11 4.97 28.05
CA LYS A 276 29.82 4.64 28.68
C LYS A 276 28.75 5.66 28.34
N LEU A 277 29.08 6.96 28.40
CA LEU A 277 28.16 8.03 28.01
C LEU A 277 27.82 7.94 26.52
N ILE A 278 28.82 7.73 25.66
CA ILE A 278 28.59 7.51 24.23
C ILE A 278 27.72 6.28 23.99
N ALA A 279 27.96 5.14 24.66
CA ALA A 279 27.15 3.93 24.51
C ALA A 279 25.67 4.18 24.86
N ILE A 280 25.40 4.95 25.91
CA ILE A 280 24.02 5.31 26.29
C ILE A 280 23.41 6.29 25.27
N GLU A 281 24.17 7.29 24.81
CA GLU A 281 23.70 8.26 23.82
C GLU A 281 23.45 7.61 22.45
N ARG A 282 24.25 6.62 22.06
CA ARG A 282 24.04 5.80 20.85
C ARG A 282 22.68 5.09 20.87
N LEU A 283 22.24 4.64 22.04
CA LEU A 283 20.96 3.95 22.21
C LEU A 283 19.78 4.90 22.27
N ARG A 284 19.98 6.18 22.66
CA ARG A 284 18.92 7.21 22.61
C ARG A 284 18.41 7.47 21.19
N MET A 285 19.23 7.22 20.16
CA MET A 285 18.82 7.31 18.76
C MET A 285 17.84 6.21 18.31
N ASN A 286 17.61 5.15 19.11
CA ASN A 286 16.76 4.04 18.70
C ASN A 286 15.26 4.38 18.64
N GLN A 287 14.83 5.53 19.18
CA GLN A 287 13.43 6.02 19.14
C GLN A 287 12.35 5.00 19.53
N THR A 288 12.72 3.89 20.18
CA THR A 288 11.80 3.03 20.91
C THR A 288 11.44 3.82 22.16
N GLY A 289 10.19 4.26 22.26
CA GLY A 289 9.68 5.07 23.36
C GLY A 289 10.17 4.58 24.73
N VAL A 290 10.21 5.49 25.70
CA VAL A 290 10.67 5.21 27.08
C VAL A 290 10.07 3.88 27.54
N MET A 291 10.90 2.87 27.83
CA MET A 291 10.44 1.56 28.34
C MET A 291 9.44 1.80 29.48
N SER A 292 8.16 1.67 29.18
CA SER A 292 7.10 1.84 30.16
C SER A 292 7.17 0.63 31.08
N ARG A 293 7.38 0.86 32.38
CA ARG A 293 7.23 -0.21 33.38
C ARG A 293 5.76 -0.53 33.66
N GLN A 294 4.82 0.02 32.88
CA GLN A 294 3.39 -0.15 33.06
C GLN A 294 2.82 -1.11 32.01
N TRP A 295 2.12 -2.15 32.47
CA TRP A 295 1.44 -3.10 31.61
C TRP A 295 0.15 -2.50 31.06
N ARG A 296 0.01 -2.52 29.72
CA ARG A 296 -1.15 -1.96 29.02
C ARG A 296 -2.04 -3.05 28.42
N TRP A 297 -3.22 -3.21 29.02
CA TRP A 297 -4.20 -4.22 28.59
C TRP A 297 -4.75 -3.98 27.18
N ASP A 298 -4.80 -2.72 26.76
CA ASP A 298 -5.20 -2.35 25.41
C ASP A 298 -4.16 -2.79 24.36
N HIS A 299 -2.87 -2.65 24.65
CA HIS A 299 -1.79 -3.20 23.80
C HIS A 299 -1.84 -4.73 23.73
N PHE A 300 -2.14 -5.39 24.85
CA PHE A 300 -2.32 -6.85 24.90
C PHE A 300 -3.48 -7.31 23.99
N TRP A 301 -4.67 -6.73 24.17
CA TRP A 301 -5.84 -7.10 23.36
C TRP A 301 -5.70 -6.72 21.89
N GLU A 302 -4.98 -5.64 21.58
CA GLU A 302 -4.60 -5.33 20.21
C GLU A 302 -3.73 -6.44 19.63
N THR A 303 -2.66 -6.85 20.33
CA THR A 303 -1.76 -7.94 19.89
C THR A 303 -2.53 -9.23 19.60
N MET A 304 -3.45 -9.62 20.49
CA MET A 304 -4.21 -10.87 20.36
C MET A 304 -5.21 -10.84 19.20
N ARG A 305 -5.69 -9.65 18.80
CA ARG A 305 -6.60 -9.47 17.65
C ARG A 305 -5.87 -9.13 16.36
N ASP A 306 -4.56 -8.95 16.42
CA ASP A 306 -3.75 -8.51 15.30
C ASP A 306 -3.44 -9.65 14.33
N VAL A 307 -3.91 -9.53 13.09
CA VAL A 307 -3.72 -10.57 12.08
C VAL A 307 -2.24 -10.81 11.79
N LYS A 308 -1.37 -9.77 11.82
CA LYS A 308 0.07 -9.97 11.55
C LYS A 308 0.75 -10.84 12.61
N THR A 309 0.35 -10.72 13.87
CA THR A 309 0.91 -11.54 14.97
C THR A 309 0.63 -13.03 14.73
N TRP A 310 -0.57 -13.37 14.27
CA TRP A 310 -0.93 -14.74 13.92
C TRP A 310 -0.29 -15.24 12.62
N LEU A 311 -0.03 -14.36 11.65
CA LEU A 311 0.76 -14.71 10.47
C LEU A 311 2.22 -15.03 10.83
N TRP A 312 2.83 -14.26 11.73
CA TRP A 312 4.16 -14.56 12.25
C TRP A 312 4.18 -15.84 13.08
N PHE A 313 3.14 -16.08 13.89
CA PHE A 313 2.96 -17.34 14.60
C PHE A 313 2.89 -18.52 13.63
N ALA A 314 2.11 -18.43 12.55
CA ALA A 314 2.01 -19.49 11.57
C ALA A 314 3.35 -19.75 10.88
N LEU A 315 4.08 -18.70 10.48
CA LEU A 315 5.40 -18.82 9.88
C LEU A 315 6.41 -19.50 10.82
N ILE A 316 6.50 -19.04 12.08
CA ILE A 316 7.45 -19.60 13.05
C ILE A 316 7.07 -21.03 13.44
N PHE A 317 5.78 -21.33 13.54
CA PHE A 317 5.28 -22.68 13.81
C PHE A 317 5.62 -23.63 12.66
N SER A 318 5.34 -23.24 11.42
CA SER A 318 5.61 -24.05 10.22
C SER A 318 7.09 -24.37 10.03
N ILE A 319 8.01 -23.48 10.41
CA ILE A 319 9.45 -23.76 10.34
C ILE A 319 9.97 -24.55 11.56
N SER A 320 9.32 -24.41 12.72
CA SER A 320 9.77 -25.06 13.96
C SER A 320 9.37 -26.53 14.04
N VAL A 321 8.27 -26.95 13.40
CA VAL A 321 7.90 -28.37 13.31
C VAL A 321 9.00 -29.19 12.61
N PRO A 322 9.45 -28.84 11.39
CA PRO A 322 10.60 -29.49 10.77
C PRO A 322 11.88 -29.37 11.60
N SER A 323 12.10 -28.21 12.25
CA SER A 323 13.28 -27.99 13.10
C SER A 323 13.38 -29.01 14.23
N GLY A 324 12.28 -29.27 14.93
CA GLY A 324 12.26 -30.26 16.02
C GLY A 324 12.47 -31.68 15.50
N GLY A 325 11.82 -32.03 14.39
CA GLY A 325 11.91 -33.37 13.78
C GLY A 325 13.31 -33.68 13.24
N VAL A 326 13.79 -32.88 12.28
CA VAL A 326 15.11 -33.06 11.64
C VAL A 326 16.24 -32.93 12.66
N GLY A 327 16.14 -31.99 13.61
CA GLY A 327 17.16 -31.82 14.65
C GLY A 327 17.28 -33.03 15.61
N SER A 328 16.17 -33.72 15.89
CA SER A 328 16.16 -34.87 16.80
C SER A 328 16.55 -36.19 16.12
N PHE A 329 16.16 -36.36 14.86
CA PHE A 329 16.36 -37.60 14.10
C PHE A 329 17.50 -37.52 13.09
N GLY A 330 18.22 -36.39 12.96
CA GLY A 330 19.27 -36.17 11.96
C GLY A 330 20.29 -37.32 11.83
N PRO A 331 21.03 -37.68 12.90
CA PRO A 331 21.97 -38.81 12.87
C PRO A 331 21.32 -40.15 12.55
N LEU A 332 20.07 -40.37 13.00
CA LEU A 332 19.30 -41.58 12.70
C LEU A 332 18.85 -41.64 11.24
N LEU A 333 18.53 -40.50 10.62
CA LEU A 333 18.21 -40.39 9.19
C LEU A 333 19.45 -40.71 8.35
N ILE A 334 20.63 -40.17 8.71
CA ILE A 334 21.86 -40.50 7.98
C ILE A 334 22.21 -41.98 8.13
N LYS A 335 22.08 -42.53 9.33
CA LYS A 335 22.27 -43.97 9.57
C LYS A 335 21.30 -44.83 8.76
N SER A 336 20.08 -44.36 8.53
CA SER A 336 19.08 -45.07 7.72
C SER A 336 19.42 -45.13 6.22
N PHE A 337 20.37 -44.32 5.74
CA PHE A 337 20.89 -44.38 4.37
C PHE A 337 21.91 -45.51 4.15
N GLY A 338 22.27 -46.27 5.20
CA GLY A 338 23.19 -47.40 5.14
C GLY A 338 24.63 -47.09 5.57
N PHE A 339 24.85 -45.97 6.27
CA PHE A 339 26.14 -45.62 6.88
C PHE A 339 26.26 -46.17 8.30
N ASP A 340 27.49 -46.43 8.78
CA ASP A 340 27.70 -46.81 10.17
C ASP A 340 27.51 -45.62 11.15
N SER A 341 27.52 -45.85 12.47
CA SER A 341 27.32 -44.78 13.45
C SER A 341 28.41 -43.69 13.42
N PHE A 342 29.67 -44.04 13.12
CA PHE A 342 30.79 -43.09 13.08
C PHE A 342 30.77 -42.27 11.78
N GLU A 343 30.39 -42.88 10.66
CA GLU A 343 30.15 -42.21 9.39
C GLU A 343 28.93 -41.28 9.47
N ALA A 344 27.83 -41.76 10.06
CA ALA A 344 26.59 -41.01 10.18
C ALA A 344 26.76 -39.71 10.99
N ILE A 345 27.54 -39.75 12.08
CA ILE A 345 27.85 -38.54 12.85
C ILE A 345 28.73 -37.59 12.02
N LEU A 346 29.73 -38.08 11.30
CA LEU A 346 30.63 -37.25 10.50
C LEU A 346 29.88 -36.54 9.36
N PHE A 347 28.97 -37.25 8.68
CA PHE A 347 28.12 -36.70 7.63
C PHE A 347 27.06 -35.72 8.15
N ASN A 348 26.92 -35.55 9.46
CA ASN A 348 26.10 -34.47 10.02
C ASN A 348 26.85 -33.12 10.04
N ALA A 349 28.19 -33.09 9.90
CA ALA A 349 28.96 -31.85 9.89
C ALA A 349 28.64 -30.95 8.67
N PRO A 350 28.54 -31.44 7.42
CA PRO A 350 28.20 -30.59 6.28
C PRO A 350 26.81 -29.93 6.39
N PHE A 351 25.84 -30.58 7.03
CA PHE A 351 24.54 -29.98 7.37
C PHE A 351 24.76 -28.68 8.17
N GLY A 352 25.66 -28.71 9.17
CA GLY A 352 26.01 -27.54 9.98
C GLY A 352 26.67 -26.42 9.16
N ILE A 353 27.51 -26.75 8.17
CA ILE A 353 28.15 -25.76 7.29
C ILE A 353 27.11 -25.04 6.43
N VAL A 354 26.22 -25.79 5.78
CA VAL A 354 25.17 -25.21 4.93
C VAL A 354 24.20 -24.38 5.77
N GLN A 355 23.87 -24.83 6.98
CA GLN A 355 23.09 -24.05 7.94
C GLN A 355 23.78 -22.73 8.32
N LEU A 356 25.09 -22.74 8.59
CA LEU A 356 25.87 -21.55 8.93
C LEU A 356 25.86 -20.53 7.78
N ILE A 357 26.14 -21.00 6.55
CA ILE A 357 26.18 -20.17 5.35
C ILE A 357 24.79 -19.58 5.05
N SER A 358 23.74 -20.39 5.10
CA SER A 358 22.37 -19.93 4.82
C SER A 358 21.87 -18.93 5.87
N THR A 359 22.19 -19.12 7.15
CA THR A 359 21.75 -18.23 8.24
C THR A 359 22.41 -16.85 8.15
N VAL A 360 23.74 -16.82 8.03
CA VAL A 360 24.50 -15.55 7.94
C VAL A 360 24.29 -14.90 6.57
N GLY A 361 24.36 -15.68 5.48
CA GLY A 361 24.16 -15.20 4.12
C GLY A 361 22.76 -14.66 3.90
N GLY A 362 21.71 -15.37 4.34
CA GLY A 362 20.33 -14.92 4.27
C GLY A 362 20.10 -13.60 5.02
N SER A 363 20.65 -13.50 6.23
CA SER A 363 20.55 -12.29 7.05
C SER A 363 21.31 -11.11 6.44
N TYR A 364 22.50 -11.34 5.87
CA TYR A 364 23.26 -10.33 5.15
C TYR A 364 22.51 -9.82 3.91
N VAL A 365 21.97 -10.72 3.08
CA VAL A 365 21.18 -10.37 1.89
C VAL A 365 19.92 -9.60 2.28
N ALA A 366 19.18 -10.06 3.29
CA ALA A 366 17.97 -9.38 3.77
C ALA A 366 18.26 -7.97 4.32
N THR A 367 19.41 -7.79 4.98
CA THR A 367 19.86 -6.50 5.50
C THR A 367 20.32 -5.57 4.39
N LYS A 368 21.11 -6.08 3.43
CA LYS A 368 21.65 -5.31 2.29
C LYS A 368 20.56 -4.83 1.33
N TYR A 369 19.56 -5.66 1.06
CA TYR A 369 18.47 -5.32 0.14
C TYR A 369 17.21 -4.80 0.84
N HIS A 370 17.22 -4.71 2.16
CA HIS A 370 16.07 -4.29 2.99
C HIS A 370 14.77 -5.07 2.69
N LYS A 371 14.88 -6.33 2.26
CA LYS A 371 13.76 -7.19 1.84
C LYS A 371 13.85 -8.55 2.52
N LYS A 372 13.00 -8.79 3.51
CA LYS A 372 12.98 -10.05 4.28
C LYS A 372 12.13 -11.14 3.61
N GLY A 373 10.93 -10.80 3.14
CA GLY A 373 10.00 -11.76 2.53
C GLY A 373 10.59 -12.55 1.35
N PRO A 374 11.11 -11.89 0.29
CA PRO A 374 11.71 -12.58 -0.85
C PRO A 374 12.91 -13.47 -0.50
N VAL A 375 13.68 -13.08 0.52
CA VAL A 375 14.82 -13.89 1.00
C VAL A 375 14.32 -15.14 1.72
N ILE A 376 13.27 -15.02 2.54
CA ILE A 376 12.64 -16.18 3.19
C ILE A 376 12.10 -17.15 2.15
N ALA A 377 11.36 -16.66 1.15
CA ALA A 377 10.86 -17.48 0.04
C ALA A 377 12.00 -18.21 -0.69
N PHE A 378 13.06 -17.47 -1.07
CA PHE A 378 14.22 -18.09 -1.72
C PHE A 378 14.87 -19.20 -0.88
N LEU A 379 15.04 -18.98 0.42
CA LEU A 379 15.62 -20.00 1.33
C LEU A 379 14.69 -21.20 1.54
N ALA A 380 13.36 -21.03 1.43
CA ALA A 380 12.38 -22.11 1.61
C ALA A 380 12.30 -23.06 0.40
N VAL A 381 12.73 -22.64 -0.78
CA VAL A 381 12.78 -23.52 -1.98
C VAL A 381 13.72 -24.71 -1.80
N PHE A 382 14.89 -24.51 -1.19
CA PHE A 382 15.88 -25.56 -0.98
C PHE A 382 15.37 -26.75 -0.15
N PRO A 383 14.77 -26.55 1.04
CA PRO A 383 14.24 -27.66 1.82
C PRO A 383 13.02 -28.34 1.16
N ILE A 384 12.24 -27.64 0.32
CA ILE A 384 11.19 -28.28 -0.49
C ILE A 384 11.82 -29.28 -1.45
N ILE A 385 12.85 -28.86 -2.21
CA ILE A 385 13.60 -29.74 -3.11
C ILE A 385 14.24 -30.90 -2.33
N GLY A 386 14.85 -30.62 -1.18
CA GLY A 386 15.46 -31.63 -0.33
C GLY A 386 14.47 -32.70 0.14
N CYS A 387 13.29 -32.31 0.61
CA CYS A 387 12.23 -33.26 0.99
C CYS A 387 11.72 -34.08 -0.21
N MET A 388 11.56 -33.47 -1.39
CA MET A 388 11.12 -34.19 -2.60
C MET A 388 12.15 -35.25 -3.04
N ILE A 389 13.44 -34.94 -2.97
CA ILE A 389 14.52 -35.89 -3.24
C ILE A 389 14.46 -37.05 -2.24
N MET A 390 14.35 -36.76 -0.94
CA MET A 390 14.32 -37.79 0.10
C MET A 390 13.07 -38.69 0.05
N LEU A 391 11.93 -38.16 -0.39
CA LEU A 391 10.68 -38.93 -0.52
C LEU A 391 10.61 -39.76 -1.81
N SER A 392 11.33 -39.38 -2.85
CA SER A 392 11.29 -40.07 -4.15
C SER A 392 12.41 -41.09 -4.34
N THR A 393 13.49 -41.00 -3.56
CA THR A 393 14.68 -41.84 -3.73
C THR A 393 14.57 -43.10 -2.85
N PRO A 394 14.68 -44.32 -3.43
CA PRO A 394 14.73 -45.56 -2.66
C PRO A 394 15.97 -45.64 -1.76
N HIS A 395 15.86 -46.29 -0.60
CA HIS A 395 16.96 -46.56 0.33
C HIS A 395 17.85 -47.71 -0.19
N THR A 396 18.50 -47.51 -1.34
CA THR A 396 19.46 -48.44 -1.94
C THR A 396 20.89 -47.89 -1.83
N PRO A 397 21.93 -48.75 -1.90
CA PRO A 397 23.32 -48.30 -1.89
C PRO A 397 23.67 -47.27 -2.97
N ASP A 398 23.01 -47.35 -4.14
CA ASP A 398 23.17 -46.39 -5.23
C ASP A 398 22.48 -45.03 -4.95
N GLY A 399 21.38 -45.06 -4.18
CA GLY A 399 20.61 -43.87 -3.80
C GLY A 399 21.17 -43.08 -2.62
N ARG A 400 22.11 -43.64 -1.84
CA ARG A 400 22.60 -43.03 -0.58
C ARG A 400 23.19 -41.63 -0.74
N ASN A 401 23.90 -41.37 -1.82
CA ASN A 401 24.50 -40.06 -2.10
C ASN A 401 23.42 -39.02 -2.46
N THR A 402 22.38 -39.46 -3.15
CA THR A 402 21.22 -38.62 -3.51
C THR A 402 20.40 -38.27 -2.27
N LEU A 403 20.17 -39.24 -1.38
CA LEU A 403 19.52 -39.02 -0.08
C LEU A 403 20.30 -38.02 0.78
N LEU A 404 21.63 -38.15 0.81
CA LEU A 404 22.51 -37.23 1.52
C LEU A 404 22.46 -35.81 0.94
N GLY A 405 22.43 -35.69 -0.40
CA GLY A 405 22.21 -34.42 -1.08
C GLY A 405 20.87 -33.77 -0.71
N GLY A 406 19.79 -34.56 -0.67
CA GLY A 406 18.48 -34.10 -0.20
C GLY A 406 18.50 -33.61 1.25
N TYR A 407 19.17 -34.34 2.14
CA TYR A 407 19.35 -33.97 3.55
C TYR A 407 20.11 -32.64 3.71
N TYR A 408 21.16 -32.40 2.93
CA TYR A 408 21.88 -31.12 2.96
C TYR A 408 21.07 -29.96 2.38
N MET A 409 20.19 -30.20 1.40
CA MET A 409 19.27 -29.16 0.91
C MET A 409 18.25 -28.75 1.97
N ILE A 410 17.81 -29.69 2.82
CA ILE A 410 16.94 -29.39 3.97
C ILE A 410 17.63 -28.43 4.94
N SER A 411 18.93 -28.56 5.17
CA SER A 411 19.71 -27.77 6.13
C SER A 411 19.74 -26.24 5.90
N VAL A 412 19.15 -25.75 4.81
CA VAL A 412 18.96 -24.32 4.52
C VAL A 412 17.83 -23.69 5.36
N PHE A 413 16.84 -24.49 5.79
CA PHE A 413 15.66 -24.01 6.52
C PHE A 413 15.97 -23.19 7.79
N PRO A 414 17.01 -23.49 8.61
CA PRO A 414 17.25 -22.74 9.84
C PRO A 414 17.58 -21.27 9.61
N GLY A 415 18.06 -20.90 8.41
CA GLY A 415 18.31 -19.51 8.04
C GLY A 415 17.04 -18.64 7.96
N ILE A 416 15.85 -19.26 7.93
CA ILE A 416 14.56 -18.57 7.87
C ILE A 416 14.14 -18.01 9.24
N VAL A 417 14.47 -18.71 10.34
CA VAL A 417 14.01 -18.35 11.70
C VAL A 417 14.43 -16.94 12.13
N PRO A 418 15.71 -16.52 12.07
CA PRO A 418 16.11 -15.17 12.48
C PRO A 418 15.48 -14.09 11.58
N LEU A 419 15.20 -14.40 10.31
CA LEU A 419 14.52 -13.48 9.40
C LEU A 419 13.07 -13.25 9.83
N ILE A 420 12.34 -14.30 10.27
CA ILE A 420 10.97 -14.16 10.80
C ILE A 420 10.96 -13.29 12.05
N TYR A 421 11.84 -13.56 13.02
CA TYR A 421 11.95 -12.75 14.24
C TYR A 421 12.25 -11.28 13.94
N SER A 422 13.21 -11.03 13.05
CA SER A 422 13.55 -9.68 12.61
C SER A 422 12.39 -9.01 11.88
N TRP A 423 11.65 -9.75 11.05
CA TRP A 423 10.51 -9.22 10.30
C TRP A 423 9.37 -8.83 11.23
N ALA A 424 9.03 -9.69 12.20
CA ALA A 424 8.01 -9.42 13.21
C ALA A 424 8.38 -8.24 14.12
N SER A 425 9.61 -8.21 14.65
CA SER A 425 10.08 -7.12 15.52
C SER A 425 10.14 -5.77 14.80
N SER A 426 10.52 -5.75 13.51
CA SER A 426 10.52 -4.50 12.73
C SER A 426 9.12 -3.93 12.43
N ASN A 427 8.08 -4.75 12.58
CA ASN A 427 6.69 -4.41 12.24
C ASN A 427 5.76 -4.33 13.47
N THR A 428 6.33 -4.26 14.67
CA THR A 428 5.58 -4.17 15.93
C THR A 428 6.10 -2.98 16.74
N ALA A 429 5.20 -2.10 17.19
CA ALA A 429 5.51 -0.98 18.09
C ALA A 429 4.62 -1.01 19.33
N GLY A 430 5.03 -0.25 20.34
CA GLY A 430 4.48 -0.27 21.70
C GLY A 430 5.20 -1.31 22.56
N ASP A 431 5.55 -0.94 23.79
CA ASP A 431 6.40 -1.77 24.67
C ASP A 431 5.68 -3.07 25.09
N THR A 432 4.45 -2.96 25.61
CA THR A 432 3.65 -4.14 25.98
C THR A 432 3.34 -5.01 24.75
N LYS A 433 3.00 -4.41 23.61
CA LYS A 433 2.66 -5.14 22.37
C LYS A 433 3.86 -5.89 21.79
N SER A 434 5.04 -5.26 21.76
CA SER A 434 6.27 -5.90 21.28
C SER A 434 6.66 -7.12 22.13
N LYS A 435 6.51 -7.03 23.46
CA LYS A 435 6.73 -8.16 24.39
C LYS A 435 5.71 -9.28 24.18
N CYS A 436 4.42 -8.94 24.02
CA CYS A 436 3.37 -9.92 23.74
C CYS A 436 3.62 -10.63 22.40
N ASN A 437 3.98 -9.89 21.35
CA ASN A 437 4.26 -10.44 20.03
C ASN A 437 5.45 -11.41 20.07
N SER A 438 6.57 -11.03 20.71
CA SER A 438 7.71 -11.94 20.91
C SER A 438 7.34 -13.20 21.70
N SER A 439 6.44 -13.08 22.69
CA SER A 439 5.95 -14.22 23.47
C SER A 439 5.12 -15.19 22.62
N VAL A 440 4.24 -14.67 21.75
CA VAL A 440 3.46 -15.49 20.81
C VAL A 440 4.38 -16.26 19.85
N LEU A 441 5.44 -15.63 19.35
CA LEU A 441 6.41 -16.32 18.48
C LEU A 441 7.13 -17.45 19.22
N PHE A 442 7.53 -17.21 20.47
CA PHE A 442 8.17 -18.22 21.29
C PHE A 442 7.24 -19.41 21.54
N ILE A 443 5.96 -19.16 21.83
CA ILE A 443 4.93 -20.21 21.95
C ILE A 443 4.84 -21.02 20.64
N GLY A 444 4.77 -20.35 19.48
CA GLY A 444 4.74 -21.02 18.18
C GLY A 444 5.97 -21.88 17.92
N GLN A 445 7.16 -21.39 18.29
CA GLN A 445 8.41 -22.14 18.17
C GLN A 445 8.43 -23.36 19.10
N SER A 446 8.06 -23.21 20.37
CA SER A 446 8.00 -24.32 21.32
C SER A 446 6.97 -25.37 20.89
N LEU A 447 5.77 -24.97 20.49
CA LEU A 447 4.74 -25.89 19.99
C LEU A 447 5.21 -26.66 18.76
N GLY A 448 5.86 -25.97 17.82
CA GLY A 448 6.42 -26.64 16.64
C GLY A 448 7.47 -27.68 17.02
N ASN A 449 8.42 -27.31 17.88
CA ASN A 449 9.47 -28.21 18.34
C ASN A 449 8.97 -29.38 19.23
N ILE A 450 7.80 -29.24 19.87
CA ILE A 450 7.13 -30.35 20.57
C ILE A 450 6.55 -31.33 19.55
N ILE A 451 5.87 -30.82 18.51
CA ILE A 451 5.16 -31.63 17.51
C ILE A 451 6.15 -32.32 16.55
N GLY A 452 7.22 -31.65 16.16
CA GLY A 452 8.21 -32.13 15.18
C GLY A 452 8.70 -33.57 15.41
N PRO A 453 9.34 -33.87 16.55
CA PRO A 453 9.81 -35.22 16.87
C PRO A 453 8.70 -36.28 16.92
N LEU A 454 7.47 -35.87 17.27
CA LEU A 454 6.32 -36.78 17.36
C LEU A 454 5.79 -37.22 15.98
N LEU A 455 6.19 -36.53 14.91
CA LEU A 455 5.86 -36.91 13.53
C LEU A 455 6.76 -38.04 13.00
N TYR A 456 7.91 -38.26 13.63
CA TYR A 456 8.86 -39.32 13.28
C TYR A 456 8.65 -40.50 14.21
N LYS A 457 7.97 -41.53 13.70
CA LYS A 457 7.72 -42.75 14.47
C LYS A 457 8.84 -43.76 14.23
N PRO A 458 9.41 -44.38 15.28
CA PRO A 458 10.40 -45.45 15.11
C PRO A 458 9.89 -46.66 14.32
N SER A 459 8.57 -46.91 14.30
CA SER A 459 7.95 -47.97 13.50
C SER A 459 7.99 -47.73 11.98
N GLU A 460 8.27 -46.49 11.56
CA GLU A 460 8.34 -46.07 10.15
C GLU A 460 9.80 -45.96 9.67
N ALA A 461 10.77 -46.36 10.50
CA ALA A 461 12.17 -46.51 10.07
C ALA A 461 12.29 -47.62 9.01
N PRO A 462 13.17 -47.50 8.00
CA PRO A 462 14.17 -46.45 7.80
C PRO A 462 13.68 -45.18 7.10
N GLU A 463 12.47 -45.17 6.54
CA GLU A 463 12.05 -44.18 5.54
C GLU A 463 11.45 -42.91 6.13
N TYR A 464 10.79 -43.00 7.29
CA TYR A 464 10.15 -41.88 8.00
C TYR A 464 9.26 -40.98 7.10
N HIS A 465 8.59 -41.59 6.11
CA HIS A 465 7.80 -40.89 5.09
C HIS A 465 6.81 -39.86 5.67
N ARG A 466 6.18 -40.17 6.79
CA ARG A 466 5.23 -39.28 7.47
C ARG A 466 5.89 -37.97 7.88
N GLY A 467 7.03 -38.02 8.57
CA GLY A 467 7.74 -36.83 9.03
C GLY A 467 8.20 -35.96 7.86
N LEU A 468 8.79 -36.58 6.84
CA LEU A 468 9.26 -35.88 5.63
C LEU A 468 8.12 -35.28 4.81
N SER A 469 6.97 -35.94 4.71
CA SER A 469 5.79 -35.43 4.01
C SER A 469 5.18 -34.21 4.71
N TRP A 470 5.11 -34.22 6.04
CA TRP A 470 4.68 -33.06 6.81
C TRP A 470 5.65 -31.89 6.67
N ASN A 471 6.97 -32.15 6.67
CA ASN A 471 7.96 -31.10 6.43
C ASN A 471 7.77 -30.46 5.05
N LEU A 472 7.61 -31.27 3.99
CA LEU A 472 7.34 -30.78 2.64
C LEU A 472 6.10 -29.86 2.60
N LEU A 473 4.98 -30.30 3.20
CA LEU A 473 3.75 -29.52 3.26
C LEU A 473 3.93 -28.19 3.99
N LEU A 474 4.68 -28.19 5.11
CA LEU A 474 4.92 -26.99 5.90
C LEU A 474 5.88 -26.01 5.21
N TYR A 475 6.90 -26.50 4.51
CA TYR A 475 7.77 -25.64 3.70
C TYR A 475 7.02 -24.99 2.54
N MET A 476 6.12 -25.72 1.87
CA MET A 476 5.22 -25.12 0.87
C MET A 476 4.25 -24.11 1.48
N ALA A 477 3.74 -24.37 2.70
CA ALA A 477 2.88 -23.42 3.41
C ALA A 477 3.61 -22.10 3.73
N ILE A 478 4.92 -22.15 4.00
CA ILE A 478 5.74 -20.94 4.23
C ILE A 478 5.70 -20.01 3.01
N GLU A 479 5.77 -20.52 1.78
CA GLU A 479 5.66 -19.70 0.56
C GLU A 479 4.34 -18.91 0.51
N GLY A 480 3.23 -19.61 0.73
CA GLY A 480 1.90 -19.00 0.79
C GLY A 480 1.78 -17.96 1.91
N LEU A 481 2.32 -18.28 3.10
CA LEU A 481 2.31 -17.37 4.25
C LEU A 481 3.19 -16.14 4.04
N VAL A 482 4.34 -16.26 3.37
CA VAL A 482 5.21 -15.11 3.04
C VAL A 482 4.50 -14.16 2.09
N VAL A 483 3.82 -14.69 1.06
CA VAL A 483 3.03 -13.90 0.12
C VAL A 483 1.87 -13.21 0.85
N LEU A 484 1.09 -13.96 1.62
CA LEU A 484 -0.04 -13.44 2.39
C LEU A 484 0.40 -12.32 3.36
N THR A 485 1.52 -12.54 4.06
CA THR A 485 2.04 -11.56 5.01
C THR A 485 2.57 -10.31 4.31
N SER A 486 3.26 -10.48 3.17
CA SER A 486 3.72 -9.34 2.36
C SER A 486 2.54 -8.51 1.81
N MET A 487 1.47 -9.17 1.36
CA MET A 487 0.24 -8.52 0.91
C MET A 487 -0.45 -7.76 2.06
N TYR A 488 -0.57 -8.39 3.23
CA TYR A 488 -1.19 -7.78 4.40
C TYR A 488 -0.42 -6.56 4.91
N LEU A 489 0.92 -6.63 4.99
CA LEU A 489 1.75 -5.47 5.35
C LEU A 489 1.65 -4.34 4.31
N THR A 490 1.54 -4.68 3.02
CA THR A 490 1.33 -3.69 1.95
C THR A 490 -0.03 -3.00 2.10
N PHE A 491 -1.07 -3.76 2.47
CA PHE A 491 -2.40 -3.22 2.77
C PHE A 491 -2.36 -2.26 3.96
N LEU A 492 -1.74 -2.66 5.07
CA LEU A 492 -1.59 -1.79 6.24
C LEU A 492 -0.78 -0.53 5.92
N ASN A 493 0.32 -0.63 5.17
CA ASN A 493 1.10 0.53 4.75
C ASN A 493 0.29 1.53 3.91
N ARG A 494 -0.63 1.05 3.06
CA ARG A 494 -1.56 1.92 2.32
C ARG A 494 -2.52 2.64 3.27
N ASP A 495 -3.01 1.97 4.30
CA ASP A 495 -3.88 2.58 5.31
C ASP A 495 -3.12 3.62 6.17
N HIS A 496 -1.92 3.30 6.66
CA HIS A 496 -1.06 4.26 7.38
C HIS A 496 -0.66 5.45 6.51
N SER A 497 -0.36 5.23 5.22
CA SER A 497 -0.10 6.33 4.27
C SER A 497 -1.34 7.22 4.10
N ARG A 498 -2.54 6.63 4.00
CA ARG A 498 -3.82 7.37 3.96
C ARG A 498 -4.02 8.20 5.23
N ARG A 499 -3.81 7.63 6.42
CA ARG A 499 -3.96 8.33 7.71
C ARG A 499 -2.96 9.50 7.86
N ARG A 500 -1.71 9.33 7.41
CA ARG A 500 -0.70 10.41 7.43
C ARG A 500 -1.08 11.58 6.54
N VAL A 501 -1.50 11.30 5.31
CA VAL A 501 -1.98 12.34 4.37
C VAL A 501 -3.18 13.09 4.96
N LEU A 502 -4.09 12.37 5.64
CA LEU A 502 -5.24 12.98 6.35
C LEU A 502 -4.81 13.86 7.54
N ALA A 503 -3.68 13.55 8.18
CA ALA A 503 -3.09 14.34 9.26
C ALA A 503 -2.19 15.48 8.75
N GLY A 504 -2.10 15.71 7.43
CA GLY A 504 -1.24 16.74 6.83
C GLY A 504 0.25 16.39 6.78
N LYS A 505 0.62 15.12 7.02
CA LYS A 505 2.00 14.62 7.00
C LYS A 505 2.36 13.98 5.65
N ASP A 506 3.67 13.86 5.36
CA ASP A 506 4.17 13.19 4.16
C ASP A 506 3.65 11.75 4.03
N ALA A 507 3.16 11.40 2.84
CA ALA A 507 2.61 10.09 2.53
C ALA A 507 3.64 8.94 2.67
N VAL A 508 4.92 9.27 2.46
CA VAL A 508 6.06 8.35 2.54
C VAL A 508 7.05 8.94 3.55
N ILE A 509 7.13 8.30 4.72
CA ILE A 509 8.16 8.59 5.72
C ILE A 509 9.33 7.65 5.46
N VAL A 510 10.54 8.22 5.40
CA VAL A 510 11.79 7.46 5.37
C VAL A 510 12.28 7.33 6.81
N ASP A 511 12.34 6.10 7.32
CA ASP A 511 12.91 5.84 8.64
C ASP A 511 14.44 5.89 8.55
N TYR A 512 15.01 7.05 8.89
CA TYR A 512 16.46 7.28 8.86
C TYR A 512 17.23 6.43 9.90
N SER A 513 16.55 5.88 10.91
CA SER A 513 17.19 5.04 11.95
C SER A 513 17.73 3.70 11.42
N LEU A 514 17.27 3.30 10.23
CA LEU A 514 17.67 2.06 9.55
C LEU A 514 18.90 2.23 8.64
N TYR A 515 19.32 3.47 8.35
CA TYR A 515 20.43 3.79 7.44
C TYR A 515 21.70 4.18 8.21
N SER A 516 22.87 4.13 7.56
CA SER A 516 24.08 4.71 8.15
C SER A 516 23.99 6.23 8.26
N PRO A 517 24.72 6.88 9.20
CA PRO A 517 24.77 8.34 9.28
C PRO A 517 25.11 8.99 7.93
N GLU A 518 26.08 8.43 7.20
CA GLU A 518 26.45 8.91 5.86
C GLU A 518 25.36 8.72 4.81
N GLU A 519 24.66 7.57 4.79
CA GLU A 519 23.55 7.34 3.86
C GLU A 519 22.32 8.17 4.21
N ALA A 520 22.01 8.31 5.50
CA ALA A 520 20.95 9.18 5.98
C ALA A 520 21.23 10.63 5.60
N ASP A 521 22.47 11.10 5.74
CA ASP A 521 22.89 12.43 5.33
C ASP A 521 22.90 12.59 3.80
N ARG A 522 23.31 11.57 3.04
CA ARG A 522 23.17 11.58 1.57
C ARG A 522 21.71 11.63 1.15
N LEU A 523 20.81 10.87 1.79
CA LEU A 523 19.38 10.87 1.52
C LEU A 523 18.74 12.22 1.88
N ARG A 524 19.17 12.84 3.00
CA ARG A 524 18.77 14.20 3.39
C ARG A 524 19.24 15.23 2.36
N ARG A 525 20.50 15.17 1.91
CA ARG A 525 21.05 16.07 0.89
C ARG A 525 20.39 15.89 -0.48
N ALA A 526 20.09 14.65 -0.87
CA ALA A 526 19.36 14.35 -2.10
C ALA A 526 17.92 14.89 -2.08
N LYS A 527 17.26 14.87 -0.91
CA LYS A 527 15.93 15.48 -0.72
C LYS A 527 15.98 17.03 -0.80
N ALA A 528 17.10 17.64 -0.40
CA ALA A 528 17.31 19.09 -0.50
C ALA A 528 17.61 19.60 -1.93
N THR A 529 18.05 18.73 -2.85
CA THR A 529 18.37 19.13 -4.24
C THR A 529 17.13 19.21 -5.15
N ASP A 530 15.98 18.69 -4.70
CA ASP A 530 14.68 18.69 -5.40
C ASP A 530 13.86 19.99 -5.15
N GLY A 531 14.51 21.09 -4.75
CA GLY A 531 13.89 22.43 -4.70
C GLY A 531 13.16 22.78 -3.40
N GLN A 532 13.39 22.06 -2.29
CA GLN A 532 12.98 22.51 -0.96
C GLN A 532 14.17 23.20 -0.26
N THR A 533 14.00 24.47 0.09
CA THR A 533 15.01 25.32 0.75
C THR A 533 15.51 24.68 2.05
N ILE A 534 16.82 24.80 2.31
CA ILE A 534 17.51 24.22 3.47
C ILE A 534 16.92 24.69 4.82
N GLU A 535 16.23 25.85 4.87
CA GLU A 535 15.51 26.30 6.08
C GLU A 535 14.21 25.55 6.37
N SER A 536 13.60 24.89 5.37
CA SER A 536 12.47 23.96 5.57
C SER A 536 12.93 22.58 6.10
N ALA A 537 14.24 22.37 6.22
CA ALA A 537 14.84 21.22 6.88
C ALA A 537 15.10 21.45 8.39
N LYS A 538 14.39 22.38 9.04
CA LYS A 538 14.08 22.21 10.47
C LYS A 538 13.15 21.01 10.57
N ASP A 539 13.67 19.88 11.07
CA ASP A 539 12.98 18.63 11.41
C ASP A 539 11.45 18.77 11.33
N GLY A 540 10.90 18.58 10.13
CA GLY A 540 9.47 18.64 9.93
C GLY A 540 8.84 17.40 10.54
N THR A 541 8.44 17.48 11.81
CA THR A 541 7.36 16.66 12.41
C THR A 541 7.47 15.14 12.21
N VAL A 542 8.68 14.57 12.25
CA VAL A 542 8.89 13.12 12.34
C VAL A 542 9.64 12.84 13.64
N GLY A 543 8.96 12.19 14.59
CA GLY A 543 9.53 11.85 15.89
C GLY A 543 8.94 12.61 17.09
N ASP A 544 8.00 13.54 16.89
CA ASP A 544 7.31 14.24 17.98
C ASP A 544 6.53 13.26 18.88
N ARG A 545 6.03 12.15 18.31
CA ARG A 545 5.36 11.07 19.04
C ARG A 545 6.21 9.82 19.21
N ALA A 546 7.51 9.86 18.89
CA ALA A 546 8.41 8.72 19.11
C ALA A 546 8.54 8.36 20.60
N PHE A 547 8.24 9.31 21.50
CA PHE A 547 8.25 9.10 22.94
C PHE A 547 6.92 8.60 23.51
N ASP A 548 5.83 8.65 22.72
CA ASP A 548 4.55 8.10 23.13
C ASP A 548 4.58 6.57 22.98
N ASP A 549 4.21 5.82 24.01
CA ASP A 549 4.05 4.35 23.96
C ASP A 549 2.78 3.99 23.16
N LEU A 550 2.79 4.25 21.85
CA LEU A 550 1.72 3.92 20.92
C LEU A 550 2.04 2.63 20.17
N THR A 551 1.02 1.81 19.93
CA THR A 551 1.17 0.62 19.10
C THR A 551 1.41 0.97 17.63
N ASP A 552 1.92 0.03 16.85
CA ASP A 552 2.11 0.22 15.40
C ASP A 552 0.83 0.55 14.64
N LEU A 553 -0.37 0.17 15.13
CA LEU A 553 -1.65 0.52 14.50
C LEU A 553 -2.17 1.90 14.94
N MET A 554 -1.81 2.35 16.14
CA MET A 554 -2.19 3.64 16.71
C MET A 554 -1.24 4.77 16.29
N ASN A 555 0.04 4.44 16.09
CA ASN A 555 1.07 5.38 15.69
C ASN A 555 1.01 5.60 14.16
N ASP A 556 0.59 6.79 13.74
CA ASP A 556 0.53 7.19 12.33
C ASP A 556 1.93 7.45 11.73
N GLU A 557 2.93 7.71 12.56
CA GLU A 557 4.33 7.89 12.17
C GLU A 557 5.06 6.53 12.05
N PHE A 558 4.47 5.45 12.56
CA PHE A 558 5.06 4.13 12.46
C PHE A 558 4.96 3.58 11.03
N PHE A 559 6.09 3.09 10.53
CA PHE A 559 6.22 2.52 9.20
C PHE A 559 6.43 1.02 9.27
N LEU A 560 5.58 0.25 8.57
CA LEU A 560 5.72 -1.19 8.48
C LEU A 560 6.75 -1.53 7.39
N SER A 561 7.81 -2.23 7.77
CA SER A 561 8.81 -2.78 6.83
C SER A 561 8.18 -3.92 6.00
N GLY A 562 7.54 -3.54 4.90
CA GLY A 562 7.03 -4.42 3.83
C GLY A 562 7.73 -4.13 2.51
N ASN A 563 7.80 -5.13 1.62
CA ASN A 563 8.46 -5.08 0.30
C ASN A 563 8.35 -3.70 -0.35
N ASN A 564 9.46 -2.96 -0.31
CA ASN A 564 9.48 -1.52 -0.48
C ASN A 564 9.01 -1.10 -1.89
N ILE A 565 7.81 -0.53 -2.01
CA ILE A 565 7.26 -0.02 -3.29
C ILE A 565 7.91 1.32 -3.68
N ALA A 566 8.40 2.10 -2.73
CA ALA A 566 9.06 3.38 -2.98
C ALA A 566 10.46 3.19 -3.59
N GLU A 567 11.25 2.24 -3.08
CA GLU A 567 12.57 1.92 -3.63
C GLU A 567 12.50 1.19 -4.98
N GLY A 568 11.41 0.47 -5.27
CA GLY A 568 11.19 -0.10 -6.61
C GLY A 568 11.16 0.96 -7.73
N ARG A 569 10.79 2.21 -7.40
CA ARG A 569 10.84 3.35 -8.33
C ARG A 569 12.25 3.94 -8.48
N MET A 570 13.05 3.95 -7.41
CA MET A 570 14.46 4.38 -7.47
C MET A 570 15.37 3.33 -8.11
N TRP A 571 15.08 2.04 -7.91
CA TRP A 571 15.87 0.92 -8.44
C TRP A 571 15.66 0.74 -9.96
N ARG A 572 14.43 0.97 -10.46
CA ARG A 572 14.17 1.08 -11.92
C ARG A 572 14.99 2.17 -12.60
N LYS A 573 15.46 3.17 -11.86
CA LYS A 573 16.31 4.25 -12.36
C LYS A 573 17.82 3.98 -12.23
N ARG A 574 18.25 2.93 -11.51
CA ARG A 574 19.68 2.73 -11.16
C ARG A 574 20.31 1.38 -11.55
N SER A 575 19.55 0.39 -12.01
CA SER A 575 20.14 -0.89 -12.47
C SER A 575 20.05 -1.02 -14.00
N SER A 576 21.00 -0.40 -14.71
CA SER A 576 21.26 -0.70 -16.12
C SER A 576 21.95 -2.07 -16.24
N GLU A 577 21.38 -2.91 -17.11
CA GLU A 577 22.02 -3.89 -18.00
C GLU A 577 23.16 -4.75 -17.43
N ALA A 578 22.79 -5.92 -16.89
CA ALA A 578 23.51 -7.21 -17.00
C ALA A 578 22.88 -8.25 -16.04
N VAL A 579 22.59 -7.83 -14.80
CA VAL A 579 22.10 -8.74 -13.74
C VAL A 579 20.61 -9.05 -13.88
N ASN A 580 19.82 -8.12 -14.44
CA ASN A 580 18.39 -8.31 -14.63
C ASN A 580 18.04 -9.30 -15.75
N GLY A 581 18.92 -9.52 -16.75
CA GLY A 581 18.62 -10.39 -17.89
C GLY A 581 18.56 -11.87 -17.51
N CYS A 582 19.55 -12.36 -16.75
CA CYS A 582 19.64 -13.77 -16.35
C CYS A 582 18.60 -14.13 -15.29
N LEU A 583 18.40 -13.24 -14.30
CA LEU A 583 17.37 -13.42 -13.28
C LEU A 583 15.96 -13.28 -13.88
N HIS A 584 15.68 -12.35 -14.81
CA HIS A 584 14.36 -12.32 -15.46
C HIS A 584 14.07 -13.56 -16.29
N LEU A 585 15.06 -14.15 -16.96
CA LEU A 585 14.85 -15.37 -17.76
C LEU A 585 14.58 -16.58 -16.87
N ILE A 586 15.32 -16.73 -15.77
CA ILE A 586 15.12 -17.82 -14.81
C ILE A 586 13.81 -17.62 -14.02
N TRP A 587 13.53 -16.40 -13.54
CA TRP A 587 12.28 -16.09 -12.85
C TRP A 587 11.08 -16.14 -13.79
N ALA A 588 11.16 -15.69 -15.04
CA ALA A 588 10.07 -15.83 -15.99
C ALA A 588 9.85 -17.29 -16.38
N SER A 589 10.90 -18.11 -16.47
CA SER A 589 10.78 -19.54 -16.74
C SER A 589 10.17 -20.29 -15.55
N LEU A 590 10.63 -20.02 -14.32
CA LEU A 590 10.12 -20.64 -13.10
C LEU A 590 8.73 -20.14 -12.69
N ILE A 591 8.42 -18.85 -12.89
CA ILE A 591 7.06 -18.34 -12.71
C ILE A 591 6.15 -18.90 -13.80
N LYS A 592 6.61 -19.01 -15.06
CA LYS A 592 5.82 -19.70 -16.08
C LYS A 592 5.59 -21.16 -15.70
N MET A 593 6.61 -21.89 -15.24
CA MET A 593 6.49 -23.29 -14.81
C MET A 593 5.58 -23.45 -13.59
N ALA A 594 5.73 -22.62 -12.56
CA ALA A 594 4.92 -22.66 -11.35
C ALA A 594 3.49 -22.18 -11.60
N ILE A 595 3.28 -21.20 -12.49
CA ILE A 595 1.94 -20.80 -12.92
C ILE A 595 1.34 -21.87 -13.83
N THR A 596 2.09 -22.53 -14.71
CA THR A 596 1.55 -23.64 -15.51
C THR A 596 1.23 -24.84 -14.64
N GLU A 597 2.07 -25.21 -13.68
CA GLU A 597 1.81 -26.29 -12.70
C GLU A 597 0.64 -25.91 -11.78
N LEU A 598 0.57 -24.67 -11.31
CA LEU A 598 -0.55 -24.19 -10.51
C LEU A 598 -1.84 -24.11 -11.31
N LEU A 599 -1.82 -23.73 -12.59
CA LEU A 599 -2.99 -23.65 -13.48
C LEU A 599 -3.45 -25.01 -14.02
N VAL A 600 -2.52 -25.97 -14.16
CA VAL A 600 -2.79 -27.35 -14.59
C VAL A 600 -3.12 -28.26 -13.40
N SER A 601 -2.79 -27.83 -12.17
CA SER A 601 -3.18 -28.50 -10.93
C SER A 601 -4.70 -28.65 -10.83
N PRO A 602 -5.21 -29.82 -10.42
CA PRO A 602 -6.64 -30.01 -10.13
C PRO A 602 -7.20 -29.02 -9.09
N TRP A 603 -6.32 -28.38 -8.31
CA TRP A 603 -6.67 -27.42 -7.27
C TRP A 603 -6.65 -25.96 -7.72
N ALA A 604 -6.12 -25.65 -8.91
CA ALA A 604 -6.17 -24.29 -9.49
C ALA A 604 -7.59 -23.74 -9.56
N PRO A 605 -8.57 -24.49 -10.11
CA PRO A 605 -9.93 -24.01 -10.23
C PRO A 605 -10.52 -23.77 -8.85
N VAL A 606 -10.22 -24.63 -7.88
CA VAL A 606 -10.71 -24.51 -6.50
C VAL A 606 -10.10 -23.29 -5.80
N ALA A 607 -8.79 -23.09 -5.88
CA ALA A 607 -8.11 -21.94 -5.27
C ALA A 607 -8.54 -20.62 -5.92
N LEU A 608 -8.73 -20.60 -7.25
CA LEU A 608 -9.27 -19.45 -7.97
C LEU A 608 -10.72 -19.20 -7.59
N VAL A 609 -11.54 -20.24 -7.45
CA VAL A 609 -12.94 -20.13 -6.97
C VAL A 609 -12.96 -19.63 -5.53
N VAL A 610 -12.12 -20.13 -4.63
CA VAL A 610 -12.06 -19.67 -3.24
C VAL A 610 -11.57 -18.23 -3.14
N ALA A 611 -10.53 -17.85 -3.89
CA ALA A 611 -10.04 -16.47 -3.94
C ALA A 611 -11.09 -15.52 -4.55
N PHE A 612 -11.77 -15.96 -5.61
CA PHE A 612 -12.88 -15.24 -6.24
C PHE A 612 -14.03 -15.07 -5.25
N VAL A 613 -14.46 -16.15 -4.60
CA VAL A 613 -15.51 -16.14 -3.58
C VAL A 613 -15.13 -15.25 -2.40
N ALA A 614 -13.91 -15.36 -1.87
CA ALA A 614 -13.43 -14.53 -0.76
C ALA A 614 -13.39 -13.04 -1.15
N TRP A 615 -12.94 -12.72 -2.36
CA TRP A 615 -12.91 -11.35 -2.89
C TRP A 615 -14.30 -10.69 -2.94
N TYR A 616 -15.36 -11.48 -3.19
CA TYR A 616 -16.74 -10.98 -3.25
C TYR A 616 -17.50 -11.08 -1.93
N ILE A 617 -17.20 -12.08 -1.10
CA ILE A 617 -17.85 -12.26 0.20
C ILE A 617 -17.27 -11.30 1.25
N LEU A 618 -15.96 -11.00 1.24
CA LEU A 618 -15.35 -10.11 2.23
C LEU A 618 -15.96 -8.70 2.25
N PRO A 619 -16.17 -8.00 1.12
CA PRO A 619 -16.85 -6.71 1.10
C PRO A 619 -18.33 -6.80 1.51
N TRP A 620 -19.02 -7.90 1.20
CA TRP A 620 -20.39 -8.12 1.65
C TRP A 620 -20.47 -8.31 3.18
N VAL A 621 -19.48 -9.01 3.76
CA VAL A 621 -19.36 -9.18 5.20
C VAL A 621 -19.00 -7.86 5.90
N SER A 622 -18.12 -7.04 5.34
CA SER A 622 -17.66 -5.78 5.95
C SER A 622 -18.73 -4.68 5.93
N ASN A 623 -19.58 -4.62 4.91
CA ASN A 623 -20.64 -3.61 4.76
C ASN A 623 -21.94 -4.00 5.49
N LYS A 624 -21.84 -4.23 6.81
CA LYS A 624 -22.99 -4.63 7.65
C LYS A 624 -24.15 -3.63 7.60
N ASP A 625 -23.84 -2.34 7.51
CA ASP A 625 -24.84 -1.26 7.50
C ASP A 625 -25.69 -1.24 6.23
N LEU A 626 -25.21 -1.86 5.14
CA LEU A 626 -25.91 -1.91 3.86
C LEU A 626 -26.69 -3.22 3.67
N ARG A 627 -26.71 -4.10 4.68
CA ARG A 627 -27.52 -5.32 4.67
C ARG A 627 -29.01 -4.97 4.76
N GLY A 628 -29.83 -5.65 3.97
CA GLY A 628 -31.27 -5.41 3.89
C GLY A 628 -31.69 -4.29 2.94
N ILE A 629 -30.76 -3.56 2.33
CA ILE A 629 -31.08 -2.64 1.23
C ILE A 629 -31.36 -3.48 -0.04
N PRO A 630 -32.51 -3.31 -0.70
CA PRO A 630 -32.82 -3.98 -1.95
C PRO A 630 -31.74 -3.78 -3.01
N ALA A 631 -31.42 -4.83 -3.78
CA ALA A 631 -30.37 -4.78 -4.78
C ALA A 631 -30.60 -5.84 -5.88
N PRO A 632 -30.17 -5.58 -7.12
CA PRO A 632 -29.88 -6.66 -8.07
C PRO A 632 -28.88 -7.64 -7.43
N PHE A 633 -29.16 -8.94 -7.51
CA PHE A 633 -28.38 -9.96 -6.79
C PHE A 633 -26.85 -9.82 -6.96
N PRO A 634 -26.28 -9.65 -8.18
CA PRO A 634 -24.82 -9.54 -8.33
C PRO A 634 -24.25 -8.22 -7.80
N ALA A 635 -25.05 -7.15 -7.69
CA ALA A 635 -24.62 -5.83 -7.21
C ALA A 635 -24.31 -5.80 -5.70
N GLN A 636 -24.84 -6.76 -4.94
CA GLN A 636 -24.57 -6.89 -3.50
C GLN A 636 -23.14 -7.33 -3.20
N PHE A 637 -22.54 -8.07 -4.14
CA PHE A 637 -21.25 -8.74 -3.94
C PHE A 637 -20.14 -8.09 -4.76
N SER A 638 -20.46 -7.50 -5.91
CA SER A 638 -19.46 -7.03 -6.87
C SER A 638 -19.83 -5.73 -7.58
N ASN A 639 -18.81 -4.93 -7.92
CA ASN A 639 -18.94 -3.80 -8.85
C ASN A 639 -19.19 -4.24 -10.30
N LEU A 640 -19.02 -5.53 -10.62
CA LEU A 640 -19.13 -6.05 -11.99
C LEU A 640 -20.52 -5.84 -12.60
N TRP A 641 -21.58 -5.88 -11.80
CA TRP A 641 -22.93 -5.60 -12.29
C TRP A 641 -23.07 -4.17 -12.83
N LEU A 642 -22.60 -3.19 -12.04
CA LEU A 642 -22.64 -1.79 -12.42
C LEU A 642 -21.66 -1.52 -13.59
N LEU A 643 -20.48 -2.12 -13.56
CA LEU A 643 -19.49 -2.03 -14.63
C LEU A 643 -20.04 -2.56 -15.97
N SER A 644 -20.68 -3.73 -15.96
CA SER A 644 -21.32 -4.33 -17.14
C SER A 644 -22.46 -3.44 -17.69
N THR A 645 -23.22 -2.84 -16.78
CA THR A 645 -24.31 -1.92 -17.11
C THR A 645 -23.79 -0.62 -17.73
N CYS A 646 -22.70 -0.05 -17.21
CA CYS A 646 -21.97 1.07 -17.82
C CYS A 646 -21.37 0.71 -19.18
N ARG A 647 -20.72 -0.46 -19.31
CA ARG A 647 -20.07 -0.92 -20.56
C ARG A 647 -21.07 -1.07 -21.71
N ARG A 648 -22.33 -1.39 -21.40
CA ARG A 648 -23.45 -1.46 -22.36
C ARG A 648 -24.05 -0.10 -22.72
N GLY A 649 -23.68 0.96 -21.98
CA GLY A 649 -24.20 2.31 -22.19
C GLY A 649 -25.66 2.51 -21.80
N LYS A 650 -26.18 1.69 -20.87
CA LYS A 650 -27.59 1.68 -20.45
C LYS A 650 -27.77 1.87 -18.94
N ARG A 651 -26.84 2.56 -18.26
CA ARG A 651 -26.87 2.62 -16.79
C ARG A 651 -28.06 3.42 -16.27
N TYR A 652 -28.40 4.58 -16.82
CA TYR A 652 -29.56 5.35 -16.37
C TYR A 652 -30.87 4.55 -16.48
N GLU A 653 -31.08 3.88 -17.63
CA GLU A 653 -32.29 3.10 -17.91
C GLU A 653 -32.41 1.91 -16.96
N ILE A 654 -31.32 1.15 -16.77
CA ILE A 654 -31.32 -0.01 -15.89
C ILE A 654 -31.49 0.41 -14.42
N VAL A 655 -30.84 1.49 -13.98
CA VAL A 655 -30.99 1.99 -12.60
C VAL A 655 -32.42 2.46 -12.34
N ASP A 656 -33.06 3.11 -13.32
CA ASP A 656 -34.46 3.52 -13.24
C ASP A 656 -35.42 2.32 -13.13
N GLN A 657 -35.25 1.33 -14.00
CA GLN A 657 -36.03 0.08 -13.95
C GLN A 657 -35.88 -0.65 -12.60
N VAL A 658 -34.68 -0.64 -12.04
CA VAL A 658 -34.42 -1.24 -10.72
C VAL A 658 -35.10 -0.44 -9.62
N HIS A 659 -35.10 0.90 -9.66
CA HIS A 659 -35.84 1.72 -8.70
C HIS A 659 -37.36 1.50 -8.79
N LYS A 660 -37.92 1.44 -10.01
CA LYS A 660 -39.33 1.10 -10.25
C LYS A 660 -39.72 -0.26 -9.65
N LYS A 661 -38.80 -1.22 -9.61
CA LYS A 661 -39.03 -2.57 -9.06
C LYS A 661 -38.76 -2.71 -7.56
N LEU A 662 -37.73 -2.04 -7.05
CA LEU A 662 -37.18 -2.30 -5.70
C LEU A 662 -37.41 -1.14 -4.70
N GLY A 663 -37.89 0.01 -5.17
CA GLY A 663 -38.22 1.17 -4.34
C GLY A 663 -37.16 2.29 -4.34
N PRO A 664 -37.27 3.25 -3.41
CA PRO A 664 -36.46 4.48 -3.43
C PRO A 664 -35.00 4.26 -3.03
N LEU A 665 -34.69 3.22 -2.24
CA LEU A 665 -33.33 2.86 -1.84
C LEU A 665 -32.87 1.58 -2.53
N VAL A 666 -31.88 1.69 -3.42
CA VAL A 666 -31.35 0.55 -4.18
C VAL A 666 -29.84 0.51 -4.08
N ARG A 667 -29.29 -0.63 -3.65
CA ARG A 667 -27.85 -0.88 -3.69
C ARG A 667 -27.44 -1.33 -5.10
N ILE A 668 -26.61 -0.53 -5.75
CA ILE A 668 -26.15 -0.73 -7.14
C ILE A 668 -24.69 -1.20 -7.22
N ALA A 669 -23.96 -1.16 -6.11
CA ALA A 669 -22.64 -1.77 -5.94
C ALA A 669 -22.39 -2.12 -4.46
N PRO A 670 -21.32 -2.86 -4.12
CA PRO A 670 -21.10 -3.34 -2.75
C PRO A 670 -21.11 -2.23 -1.70
N ASN A 671 -20.60 -1.04 -1.99
CA ASN A 671 -20.66 0.10 -1.09
C ASN A 671 -21.48 1.28 -1.65
N HIS A 672 -22.22 1.10 -2.75
CA HIS A 672 -22.93 2.19 -3.44
C HIS A 672 -24.44 2.00 -3.40
N VAL A 673 -25.13 2.94 -2.77
CA VAL A 673 -26.60 3.04 -2.73
C VAL A 673 -27.07 4.23 -3.57
N SER A 674 -27.95 3.93 -4.53
CA SER A 674 -28.71 4.89 -5.31
C SER A 674 -30.00 5.24 -4.55
N VAL A 675 -30.33 6.53 -4.49
CA VAL A 675 -31.43 7.08 -3.70
C VAL A 675 -32.34 7.88 -4.62
N ALA A 676 -33.49 7.32 -4.99
CA ALA A 676 -34.50 7.95 -5.82
C ALA A 676 -35.50 8.74 -4.97
N ASP A 677 -35.00 9.75 -4.25
CA ASP A 677 -35.79 10.67 -3.43
C ASP A 677 -35.29 12.11 -3.65
N ALA A 678 -36.23 13.05 -3.84
CA ALA A 678 -35.93 14.47 -4.01
C ALA A 678 -35.32 15.08 -2.74
N ASP A 679 -35.74 14.64 -1.55
CA ASP A 679 -35.23 15.19 -0.28
C ASP A 679 -33.75 14.83 -0.06
N ALA A 680 -33.33 13.69 -0.61
CA ALA A 680 -31.95 13.24 -0.55
C ALA A 680 -30.98 14.11 -1.37
N ILE A 681 -31.47 14.94 -2.30
CA ILE A 681 -30.65 15.86 -3.10
C ILE A 681 -29.89 16.82 -2.19
N ASN A 682 -30.60 17.49 -1.27
CA ASN A 682 -29.97 18.42 -0.35
C ASN A 682 -29.04 17.68 0.63
N THR A 683 -29.46 16.52 1.12
CA THR A 683 -28.66 15.72 2.05
C THR A 683 -27.33 15.25 1.44
N ILE A 684 -27.35 14.74 0.20
CA ILE A 684 -26.18 14.14 -0.46
C ILE A 684 -25.34 15.18 -1.21
N TYR A 685 -25.96 16.19 -1.83
CA TYR A 685 -25.27 17.18 -2.66
C TYR A 685 -25.18 18.58 -2.05
N GLY A 686 -25.92 18.88 -0.99
CA GLY A 686 -25.99 20.20 -0.38
C GLY A 686 -24.70 20.69 0.28
N HIS A 687 -24.75 21.95 0.73
CA HIS A 687 -23.64 22.57 1.43
C HIS A 687 -23.50 22.03 2.86
N GLY A 688 -22.29 22.03 3.41
CA GLY A 688 -22.06 21.67 4.82
C GLY A 688 -22.16 20.18 5.16
N ASN A 689 -22.63 19.32 4.24
CA ASN A 689 -22.78 17.87 4.48
C ASN A 689 -21.46 17.09 4.58
N GLY A 690 -20.33 17.71 4.26
CA GLY A 690 -19.00 17.12 4.38
C GLY A 690 -18.66 16.00 3.39
N PHE A 691 -19.56 15.60 2.50
CA PHE A 691 -19.33 14.46 1.59
C PHE A 691 -18.26 14.75 0.55
N LEU A 692 -17.54 13.70 0.15
CA LEU A 692 -16.49 13.76 -0.86
C LEU A 692 -17.00 13.25 -2.21
N LYS A 693 -16.38 13.67 -3.30
CA LYS A 693 -16.52 12.92 -4.57
C LYS A 693 -15.90 11.53 -4.36
N ALA A 694 -16.59 10.49 -4.82
CA ALA A 694 -16.09 9.11 -4.75
C ALA A 694 -14.83 8.90 -5.61
N ASP A 695 -14.15 7.77 -5.46
CA ASP A 695 -13.01 7.34 -6.29
C ASP A 695 -13.37 7.12 -7.77
N PHE A 696 -14.66 6.98 -8.09
CA PHE A 696 -15.20 7.07 -9.45
C PHE A 696 -14.59 8.19 -10.30
N TYR A 697 -14.33 9.37 -9.70
CA TYR A 697 -13.81 10.52 -10.45
C TYR A 697 -12.31 10.41 -10.77
N ASP A 698 -11.59 9.46 -10.17
CA ASP A 698 -10.13 9.29 -10.38
C ASP A 698 -9.81 8.76 -11.79
N THR A 699 -10.75 8.06 -12.42
CA THR A 699 -10.58 7.58 -13.79
C THR A 699 -10.63 8.71 -14.82
N PHE A 700 -11.27 9.83 -14.48
CA PHE A 700 -11.38 11.03 -15.31
C PHE A 700 -10.15 11.96 -15.24
N VAL A 701 -9.12 11.60 -14.47
CA VAL A 701 -7.85 12.34 -14.44
C VAL A 701 -7.01 11.98 -15.68
N SER A 702 -6.64 13.01 -16.44
CA SER A 702 -5.79 12.91 -17.64
C SER A 702 -4.37 13.43 -17.39
N ILE A 703 -4.22 14.70 -17.02
CA ILE A 703 -2.92 15.36 -16.77
C ILE A 703 -2.73 15.55 -15.26
N ARG A 704 -3.56 16.42 -14.68
CA ARG A 704 -3.69 16.68 -13.25
C ARG A 704 -5.18 16.73 -12.91
N ARG A 705 -5.51 16.73 -11.62
CA ARG A 705 -6.89 16.96 -11.19
C ARG A 705 -7.32 18.38 -11.57
N GLY A 706 -8.43 18.50 -12.30
CA GLY A 706 -9.13 19.76 -12.55
C GLY A 706 -10.37 19.88 -11.65
N LEU A 707 -11.09 21.00 -11.71
CA LEU A 707 -12.25 21.29 -10.87
C LEU A 707 -13.27 20.13 -10.83
N PHE A 708 -13.49 19.49 -11.98
CA PHE A 708 -14.44 18.38 -12.11
C PHE A 708 -14.06 17.12 -11.32
N ASN A 709 -12.78 16.75 -11.23
CA ASN A 709 -12.35 15.47 -10.64
C ASN A 709 -11.55 15.63 -9.33
N THR A 710 -11.36 16.87 -8.85
CA THR A 710 -10.81 17.14 -7.51
C THR A 710 -11.75 16.65 -6.41
N ARG A 711 -11.30 15.65 -5.64
CA ARG A 711 -12.06 15.05 -4.53
C ARG A 711 -11.87 15.81 -3.23
N ASP A 712 -10.64 16.25 -2.95
CA ASP A 712 -10.32 17.03 -1.76
C ASP A 712 -11.17 18.31 -1.68
N ARG A 713 -11.62 18.65 -0.48
CA ARG A 713 -12.54 19.78 -0.27
C ARG A 713 -11.83 21.12 -0.30
N ALA A 714 -10.66 21.22 0.29
CA ALA A 714 -9.90 22.47 0.34
C ALA A 714 -9.39 22.83 -1.06
N GLU A 715 -8.77 21.87 -1.74
CA GLU A 715 -8.29 22.03 -3.11
C GLU A 715 -9.43 22.38 -4.07
N HIS A 716 -10.58 21.70 -3.96
CA HIS A 716 -11.73 22.04 -4.79
C HIS A 716 -12.27 23.43 -4.49
N SER A 717 -12.35 23.83 -3.22
CA SER A 717 -12.87 25.15 -2.85
C SER A 717 -11.97 26.26 -3.41
N ARG A 718 -10.65 26.10 -3.33
CA ARG A 718 -9.66 26.98 -3.96
C ARG A 718 -9.90 27.10 -5.47
N LYS A 719 -9.93 25.97 -6.18
CA LYS A 719 -10.17 25.93 -7.63
C LYS A 719 -11.52 26.52 -8.00
N ARG A 720 -12.58 26.20 -7.25
CA ARG A 720 -13.95 26.67 -7.49
C ARG A 720 -14.01 28.19 -7.39
N LYS A 721 -13.37 28.79 -6.38
CA LYS A 721 -13.30 30.24 -6.22
C LYS A 721 -12.72 30.90 -7.47
N ILE A 722 -11.56 30.45 -7.93
CA ILE A 722 -10.89 30.97 -9.13
C ILE A 722 -11.77 30.82 -10.38
N VAL A 723 -12.27 29.62 -10.64
CA VAL A 723 -13.01 29.32 -11.88
C VAL A 723 -14.40 29.97 -11.89
N SER A 724 -15.08 30.09 -10.74
CA SER A 724 -16.45 30.63 -10.68
C SER A 724 -16.57 32.09 -11.13
N HIS A 725 -15.54 32.91 -10.88
CA HIS A 725 -15.51 34.30 -11.36
C HIS A 725 -15.51 34.41 -12.89
N THR A 726 -14.89 33.44 -13.58
CA THR A 726 -14.86 33.36 -15.03
C THR A 726 -16.25 33.11 -15.63
N PHE A 727 -17.14 32.40 -14.91
CA PHE A 727 -18.49 32.05 -15.37
C PHE A 727 -19.61 32.86 -14.70
N ALA A 728 -19.27 33.94 -14.00
CA ALA A 728 -20.26 34.88 -13.48
C ALA A 728 -21.05 35.51 -14.66
N PRO A 729 -22.35 35.83 -14.49
CA PRO A 729 -23.18 36.35 -15.59
C PRO A 729 -22.54 37.52 -16.36
N LYS A 730 -21.93 38.48 -15.64
CA LYS A 730 -21.23 39.62 -16.25
C LYS A 730 -20.05 39.20 -17.13
N SER A 731 -19.27 38.20 -16.70
CA SER A 731 -18.13 37.67 -17.46
C SER A 731 -18.59 36.90 -18.71
N VAL A 732 -19.71 36.16 -18.58
CA VAL A 732 -20.28 35.35 -19.67
C VAL A 732 -20.76 36.20 -20.83
N LEU A 733 -21.33 37.38 -20.58
CA LEU A 733 -21.73 38.33 -21.63
C LEU A 733 -20.56 38.76 -22.53
N GLU A 734 -19.34 38.83 -21.99
CA GLU A 734 -18.16 39.18 -22.80
C GLU A 734 -17.77 38.07 -23.78
N PHE A 735 -18.32 36.85 -23.63
CA PHE A 735 -18.07 35.73 -24.53
C PHE A 735 -18.99 35.72 -25.76
N GLU A 736 -20.09 36.49 -25.73
CA GLU A 736 -21.10 36.51 -26.78
C GLU A 736 -20.53 36.76 -28.19
N PRO A 737 -19.60 37.73 -28.42
CA PRO A 737 -19.08 37.97 -29.77
C PRO A 737 -18.45 36.74 -30.42
N TYR A 738 -17.74 35.92 -29.62
CA TYR A 738 -17.12 34.68 -30.10
C TYR A 738 -18.17 33.61 -30.43
N ILE A 739 -19.27 33.55 -29.67
CA ILE A 739 -20.39 32.65 -29.96
C ILE A 739 -21.08 33.04 -31.26
N ARG A 740 -21.34 34.34 -31.45
CA ARG A 740 -21.96 34.88 -32.67
C ARG A 740 -21.12 34.56 -33.90
N GLN A 741 -19.80 34.77 -33.83
CA GLN A 741 -18.90 34.47 -34.95
C GLN A 741 -18.99 32.99 -35.38
N ASN A 742 -19.06 32.06 -34.44
CA ASN A 742 -19.23 30.64 -34.76
C ASN A 742 -20.64 30.34 -35.30
N LEU A 743 -21.69 30.98 -34.78
CA LEU A 743 -23.05 30.89 -35.32
C LEU A 743 -23.16 31.40 -36.76
N GLU A 744 -22.39 32.42 -37.15
CA GLU A 744 -22.35 32.90 -38.54
C GLU A 744 -21.82 31.82 -39.50
N ILE A 745 -20.80 31.08 -39.10
CA ILE A 745 -20.27 29.96 -39.89
C ILE A 745 -21.29 28.83 -39.94
N PHE A 746 -21.93 28.51 -38.81
CA PHE A 746 -22.99 27.51 -38.73
C PHE A 746 -24.16 27.82 -39.67
N VAL A 747 -24.67 29.05 -39.64
CA VAL A 747 -25.75 29.50 -40.54
C VAL A 747 -25.34 29.39 -42.00
N LYS A 748 -24.13 29.83 -42.37
CA LYS A 748 -23.63 29.71 -43.76
C LYS A 748 -23.61 28.26 -44.24
N GLN A 749 -23.22 27.31 -43.38
CA GLN A 749 -23.18 25.90 -43.74
C GLN A 749 -24.58 25.29 -43.83
N TRP A 750 -25.46 25.60 -42.88
CA TRP A 750 -26.84 25.11 -42.90
C TRP A 750 -27.65 25.69 -44.07
N ASP A 751 -27.42 26.95 -44.45
CA ASP A 751 -27.98 27.54 -45.67
C ASP A 751 -27.54 26.74 -46.90
N ARG A 752 -26.24 26.43 -47.02
CA ARG A 752 -25.69 25.62 -48.12
C ARG A 752 -26.28 24.21 -48.16
N ILE A 753 -26.50 23.58 -47.00
CA ILE A 753 -27.13 22.25 -46.93
C ILE A 753 -28.59 22.34 -47.35
N SER A 754 -29.33 23.34 -46.84
CA SER A 754 -30.74 23.55 -47.16
C SER A 754 -30.99 23.86 -48.65
N SER A 755 -30.01 24.43 -49.36
CA SER A 755 -30.09 24.64 -50.81
C SER A 755 -29.93 23.35 -51.62
N ASN A 756 -29.29 22.32 -51.06
CA ASN A 756 -29.11 21.01 -51.69
C ASN A 756 -30.29 20.10 -51.34
N LYS A 757 -31.46 20.42 -51.91
CA LYS A 757 -32.70 19.71 -51.62
C LYS A 757 -32.72 18.30 -52.22
N GLU A 758 -33.21 17.35 -51.43
CA GLU A 758 -33.59 16.02 -51.90
C GLU A 758 -35.00 16.04 -52.53
N ARG A 759 -35.52 14.86 -52.92
CA ARG A 759 -36.82 14.73 -53.62
C ARG A 759 -38.02 15.24 -52.81
N ASP A 760 -37.90 15.27 -51.48
CA ASP A 760 -38.93 15.75 -50.56
C ASP A 760 -38.86 17.28 -50.31
N GLY A 761 -37.93 17.99 -50.97
CA GLY A 761 -37.80 19.44 -50.86
C GLY A 761 -36.95 19.94 -49.68
N TYR A 762 -36.36 19.02 -48.91
CA TYR A 762 -35.51 19.31 -47.76
C TYR A 762 -34.06 18.89 -48.01
N GLY A 763 -33.09 19.64 -47.48
CA GLY A 763 -31.69 19.21 -47.41
C GLY A 763 -31.50 18.22 -46.25
N ARG A 764 -30.65 17.21 -46.44
CA ARG A 764 -30.39 16.18 -45.42
C ARG A 764 -29.30 16.62 -44.46
N VAL A 765 -29.54 16.49 -43.15
CA VAL A 765 -28.53 16.82 -42.13
C VAL A 765 -28.62 15.90 -40.91
N ASP A 766 -27.46 15.42 -40.44
CA ASP A 766 -27.34 14.87 -39.09
C ASP A 766 -27.09 16.01 -38.10
N CYS A 767 -28.14 16.43 -37.41
CA CYS A 767 -28.09 17.57 -36.50
C CYS A 767 -27.08 17.39 -35.36
N LEU A 768 -26.86 16.16 -34.89
CA LEU A 768 -25.93 15.92 -33.79
C LEU A 768 -24.50 16.32 -34.19
N ASN A 769 -24.07 15.97 -35.40
CA ASN A 769 -22.73 16.30 -35.89
C ASN A 769 -22.53 17.82 -35.95
N TRP A 770 -23.51 18.55 -36.49
CA TRP A 770 -23.42 20.01 -36.60
C TRP A 770 -23.48 20.73 -35.25
N PHE A 771 -24.29 20.25 -34.30
CA PHE A 771 -24.26 20.78 -32.94
C PHE A 771 -22.96 20.43 -32.21
N ASN A 772 -22.36 19.27 -32.48
CA ASN A 772 -21.02 18.94 -31.99
C ASN A 772 -19.98 19.91 -32.56
N PHE A 773 -19.95 20.13 -33.87
CA PHE A 773 -19.01 21.07 -34.50
C PHE A 773 -19.15 22.48 -33.91
N LEU A 774 -20.40 22.94 -33.75
CA LEU A 774 -20.70 24.25 -33.17
C LEU A 774 -20.20 24.38 -31.74
N ALA A 775 -20.57 23.44 -30.87
CA ALA A 775 -20.19 23.51 -29.46
C ALA A 775 -18.68 23.33 -29.24
N PHE A 776 -18.04 22.48 -30.04
CA PHE A 776 -16.58 22.30 -30.01
C PHE A 776 -15.83 23.54 -30.47
N ASP A 777 -16.24 24.17 -31.58
CA ASP A 777 -15.56 25.38 -32.07
C ASP A 777 -15.79 26.57 -31.12
N ILE A 778 -17.01 26.77 -30.60
CA ILE A 778 -17.28 27.81 -29.59
C ILE A 778 -16.37 27.62 -28.37
N ILE A 779 -16.38 26.43 -27.76
CA ILE A 779 -15.63 26.22 -26.53
C ILE A 779 -14.12 26.19 -26.79
N ALA A 780 -13.65 25.70 -27.94
CA ALA A 780 -12.24 25.81 -28.30
C ALA A 780 -11.80 27.27 -28.47
N ASP A 781 -12.64 28.10 -29.10
CA ASP A 781 -12.39 29.53 -29.26
C ASP A 781 -12.35 30.26 -27.91
N LEU A 782 -13.20 29.85 -26.97
CA LEU A 782 -13.20 30.41 -25.60
C LEU A 782 -12.08 29.85 -24.71
N ALA A 783 -11.77 28.55 -24.79
CA ALA A 783 -10.82 27.87 -23.89
C ALA A 783 -9.37 27.93 -24.39
N PHE A 784 -9.14 28.23 -25.67
CA PHE A 784 -7.81 28.28 -26.27
C PHE A 784 -7.54 29.56 -27.08
N GLY A 785 -8.57 30.37 -27.33
CA GLY A 785 -8.48 31.59 -28.13
C GLY A 785 -8.53 31.36 -29.64
N LYS A 786 -8.83 30.13 -30.09
CA LYS A 786 -8.99 29.77 -31.51
C LYS A 786 -9.88 28.53 -31.67
N PRO A 787 -10.85 28.51 -32.61
CA PRO A 787 -11.66 27.32 -32.90
C PRO A 787 -10.81 26.15 -33.45
N PHE A 788 -11.39 24.96 -33.51
CA PHE A 788 -10.78 23.83 -34.23
C PHE A 788 -10.96 23.95 -35.75
N GLY A 789 -12.05 24.60 -36.18
CA GLY A 789 -12.41 24.75 -37.58
C GLY A 789 -13.34 23.64 -38.08
N MET A 790 -14.00 22.91 -37.18
CA MET A 790 -14.93 21.82 -37.51
C MET A 790 -16.16 22.34 -38.25
N LEU A 791 -16.68 23.51 -37.88
CA LEU A 791 -17.80 24.15 -38.58
C LEU A 791 -17.43 24.53 -40.01
N ALA A 792 -16.25 25.09 -40.21
CA ALA A 792 -15.80 25.56 -41.52
C ALA A 792 -15.54 24.39 -42.47
N SER A 793 -14.96 23.30 -41.97
CA SER A 793 -14.69 22.09 -42.76
C SER A 793 -15.90 21.18 -42.92
N GLY A 794 -16.87 21.24 -42.01
CA GLY A 794 -17.97 20.28 -41.92
C GLY A 794 -17.53 18.87 -41.51
N ALA A 795 -16.40 18.75 -40.81
CA ALA A 795 -15.80 17.47 -40.44
C ALA A 795 -15.25 17.46 -39.00
N ASP A 796 -15.35 16.30 -38.33
CA ASP A 796 -14.75 16.05 -37.02
C ASP A 796 -13.23 15.88 -37.16
N ILE A 797 -12.50 16.98 -37.25
CA ILE A 797 -11.05 16.98 -37.38
C ILE A 797 -10.45 18.04 -36.46
N ALA A 798 -9.58 17.63 -35.54
CA ALA A 798 -8.76 18.51 -34.73
C ALA A 798 -7.28 18.13 -34.77
N GLU A 799 -6.42 19.12 -34.56
CA GLU A 799 -4.98 18.95 -34.40
C GLU A 799 -4.64 18.38 -33.02
N VAL A 800 -3.83 17.32 -32.99
CA VAL A 800 -3.32 16.66 -31.79
C VAL A 800 -1.79 16.67 -31.80
N LYS A 801 -1.15 16.94 -30.66
CA LYS A 801 0.28 16.72 -30.45
C LYS A 801 0.52 15.92 -29.17
N ALA A 802 1.45 14.96 -29.21
CA ALA A 802 1.82 14.18 -28.02
C ALA A 802 2.68 14.98 -27.01
N SER A 803 3.45 15.95 -27.48
CA SER A 803 4.22 16.91 -26.68
C SER A 803 4.33 18.24 -27.45
N PRO A 804 4.74 19.36 -26.80
CA PRO A 804 4.96 20.63 -27.50
C PRO A 804 5.90 20.52 -28.71
N THR A 805 6.83 19.55 -28.68
CA THR A 805 7.83 19.29 -29.71
C THR A 805 7.46 18.19 -30.71
N SER A 806 6.30 17.53 -30.54
CA SER A 806 5.86 16.43 -31.41
C SER A 806 5.22 16.93 -32.71
N PRO A 807 5.29 16.14 -33.81
CA PRO A 807 4.58 16.46 -35.05
C PRO A 807 3.05 16.50 -34.83
N THR A 808 2.37 17.41 -35.52
CA THR A 808 0.90 17.52 -35.50
C THR A 808 0.28 16.35 -36.25
N ILE A 809 -0.65 15.65 -35.61
CA ILE A 809 -1.52 14.66 -36.25
C ILE A 809 -2.97 15.17 -36.23
N TYR A 810 -3.80 14.70 -37.14
CA TYR A 810 -5.23 15.05 -37.19
C TYR A 810 -6.06 13.87 -36.71
N ALA A 811 -7.04 14.14 -35.84
CA ALA A 811 -7.90 13.10 -35.27
C ALA A 811 -9.34 13.60 -35.00
N PRO A 812 -10.33 12.69 -34.98
CA PRO A 812 -11.72 13.02 -34.68
C PRO A 812 -11.90 13.32 -33.19
N ALA A 813 -12.03 14.60 -32.84
CA ALA A 813 -12.07 15.04 -31.45
C ALA A 813 -13.39 14.68 -30.76
N VAL A 814 -14.51 14.72 -31.49
CA VAL A 814 -15.83 14.35 -30.97
C VAL A 814 -15.83 12.85 -30.65
N GLU A 815 -15.36 12.01 -31.58
CA GLU A 815 -15.24 10.56 -31.37
C GLU A 815 -14.30 10.23 -30.19
N ILE A 816 -13.13 10.87 -30.14
CA ILE A 816 -12.16 10.70 -29.04
C ILE A 816 -12.80 11.06 -27.70
N MET A 817 -13.50 12.19 -27.62
CA MET A 817 -14.16 12.63 -26.39
C MET A 817 -15.26 11.65 -25.96
N ASN A 818 -16.07 11.17 -26.92
CA ASN A 818 -17.12 10.19 -26.67
C ASN A 818 -16.55 8.89 -26.09
N ARG A 819 -15.56 8.30 -26.76
CA ARG A 819 -14.91 7.06 -26.32
C ARG A 819 -14.23 7.22 -24.97
N ARG A 820 -13.58 8.35 -24.73
CA ARG A 820 -12.97 8.71 -23.44
C ARG A 820 -14.01 8.77 -22.32
N GLY A 821 -15.17 9.37 -22.58
CA GLY A 821 -16.27 9.47 -21.61
C GLY A 821 -16.83 8.11 -21.21
N GLU A 822 -17.10 7.24 -22.19
CA GLU A 822 -17.62 5.88 -21.96
C GLU A 822 -16.65 5.01 -21.16
N VAL A 823 -15.37 4.96 -21.56
CA VAL A 823 -14.37 4.13 -20.87
C VAL A 823 -14.10 4.64 -19.45
N SER A 824 -14.05 5.96 -19.26
CA SER A 824 -13.76 6.55 -17.94
C SER A 824 -14.91 6.30 -16.96
N ALA A 825 -16.17 6.40 -17.42
CA ALA A 825 -17.34 6.08 -16.61
C ALA A 825 -17.43 4.58 -16.28
N THR A 826 -17.09 3.72 -17.24
CA THR A 826 -17.05 2.26 -17.03
C THR A 826 -15.98 1.86 -16.03
N LEU A 827 -14.74 2.30 -16.25
CA LEU A 827 -13.63 2.07 -15.31
C LEU A 827 -13.87 2.75 -13.96
N GLY A 828 -14.64 3.84 -13.91
CA GLY A 828 -15.00 4.52 -12.67
C GLY A 828 -15.80 3.63 -11.70
N CYS A 829 -16.45 2.57 -12.20
CA CYS A 829 -17.12 1.58 -11.37
C CYS A 829 -16.14 0.63 -10.66
N LEU A 830 -14.91 0.50 -11.20
CA LEU A 830 -13.84 -0.28 -10.61
C LEU A 830 -12.47 0.38 -10.93
N PRO A 831 -12.13 1.51 -10.28
CA PRO A 831 -10.99 2.33 -10.68
C PRO A 831 -9.65 1.59 -10.64
N GLN A 832 -9.55 0.54 -9.82
CA GLN A 832 -8.36 -0.31 -9.68
C GLN A 832 -8.01 -1.04 -11.00
N LEU A 833 -8.96 -1.16 -11.93
CA LEU A 833 -8.75 -1.80 -13.23
C LEU A 833 -8.02 -0.90 -14.23
N LYS A 834 -8.01 0.43 -14.04
CA LYS A 834 -7.43 1.40 -15.00
C LYS A 834 -5.97 1.08 -15.41
N PRO A 835 -5.03 0.72 -14.52
CA PRO A 835 -3.65 0.39 -14.90
C PRO A 835 -3.53 -0.87 -15.78
N TYR A 836 -4.51 -1.77 -15.67
CA TYR A 836 -4.52 -3.06 -16.35
C TYR A 836 -5.44 -3.08 -17.58
N ALA A 837 -6.28 -2.05 -17.74
CA ALA A 837 -7.35 -2.03 -18.74
C ALA A 837 -6.81 -2.16 -20.18
N LYS A 838 -5.59 -1.68 -20.47
CA LYS A 838 -4.95 -1.85 -21.79
C LYS A 838 -4.61 -3.30 -22.16
N TYR A 839 -4.54 -4.19 -21.17
CA TYR A 839 -4.25 -5.62 -21.35
C TYR A 839 -5.53 -6.46 -21.40
N LEU A 840 -6.72 -5.86 -21.23
CA LEU A 840 -7.98 -6.57 -21.36
C LEU A 840 -8.25 -6.87 -22.84
N PRO A 841 -8.86 -8.03 -23.14
CA PRO A 841 -9.10 -8.45 -24.53
C PRO A 841 -10.15 -7.61 -25.25
N ASP A 842 -11.00 -6.88 -24.54
CA ASP A 842 -12.02 -6.01 -25.13
C ASP A 842 -11.41 -4.69 -25.65
N PRO A 843 -11.43 -4.43 -26.98
CA PRO A 843 -10.84 -3.23 -27.57
C PRO A 843 -11.39 -1.92 -27.02
N PHE A 844 -12.59 -1.93 -26.44
CA PHE A 844 -13.17 -0.78 -25.76
C PHE A 844 -12.22 -0.14 -24.74
N PHE A 845 -11.47 -0.96 -24.00
CA PHE A 845 -10.56 -0.45 -22.98
C PHE A 845 -9.26 0.09 -23.57
N SER A 846 -8.63 -0.63 -24.50
CA SER A 846 -7.36 -0.20 -25.11
C SER A 846 -7.56 1.05 -25.97
N GLN A 847 -8.58 1.08 -26.83
CA GLN A 847 -8.92 2.26 -27.63
C GLN A 847 -9.41 3.42 -26.75
N GLY A 848 -10.12 3.13 -25.66
CA GLY A 848 -10.55 4.14 -24.71
C GLY A 848 -9.40 4.81 -23.96
N LEU A 849 -8.39 4.05 -23.52
CA LEU A 849 -7.20 4.62 -22.91
C LEU A 849 -6.38 5.45 -23.90
N GLN A 850 -6.28 5.00 -25.15
CA GLN A 850 -5.67 5.80 -26.22
C GLN A 850 -6.43 7.12 -26.44
N ALA A 851 -7.76 7.10 -26.39
CA ALA A 851 -8.56 8.32 -26.48
C ALA A 851 -8.33 9.28 -25.28
N VAL A 852 -8.07 8.76 -24.08
CA VAL A 852 -7.67 9.58 -22.92
C VAL A 852 -6.35 10.32 -23.18
N GLU A 853 -5.36 9.63 -23.76
CA GLU A 853 -4.05 10.20 -24.09
C GLU A 853 -4.14 11.23 -25.22
N ASN A 854 -4.85 10.92 -26.30
CA ASN A 854 -5.03 11.82 -27.45
C ASN A 854 -5.73 13.12 -27.04
N LEU A 855 -6.76 13.05 -26.20
CA LEU A 855 -7.49 14.24 -25.75
C LEU A 855 -6.64 15.15 -24.86
N ALA A 856 -5.77 14.58 -24.03
CA ALA A 856 -4.80 15.36 -23.26
C ALA A 856 -3.80 16.08 -24.19
N GLY A 857 -3.36 15.41 -25.26
CA GLY A 857 -2.49 15.97 -26.28
C GLY A 857 -3.08 17.21 -26.98
N ILE A 858 -4.38 17.20 -27.29
CA ILE A 858 -5.08 18.37 -27.87
C ILE A 858 -4.95 19.60 -26.95
N ALA A 859 -5.26 19.45 -25.66
CA ALA A 859 -5.21 20.56 -24.72
C ALA A 859 -3.77 21.06 -24.47
N ILE A 860 -2.79 20.15 -24.38
CA ILE A 860 -1.38 20.52 -24.22
C ILE A 860 -0.90 21.33 -25.42
N ALA A 861 -1.23 20.91 -26.64
CA ALA A 861 -0.85 21.61 -27.86
C ALA A 861 -1.39 23.05 -27.88
N ARG A 862 -2.69 23.19 -27.62
CA ARG A 862 -3.40 24.48 -27.70
C ARG A 862 -3.00 25.47 -26.61
N VAL A 863 -2.85 25.00 -25.36
CA VAL A 863 -2.41 25.86 -24.26
C VAL A 863 -0.94 26.27 -24.45
N SER A 864 -0.07 25.37 -24.93
CA SER A 864 1.32 25.70 -25.19
C SER A 864 1.47 26.73 -26.31
N GLU A 865 0.76 26.57 -27.43
CA GLU A 865 0.75 27.55 -28.53
C GLU A 865 0.32 28.94 -28.06
N ARG A 866 -0.71 29.01 -27.20
CA ARG A 866 -1.21 30.28 -26.65
C ARG A 866 -0.19 30.96 -25.73
N LEU A 867 0.47 30.18 -24.86
CA LEU A 867 1.48 30.70 -23.93
C LEU A 867 2.75 31.16 -24.67
N GLU A 868 3.17 30.44 -25.70
CA GLU A 868 4.36 30.76 -26.52
C GLU A 868 4.19 32.03 -27.35
N ARG A 869 2.96 32.33 -27.81
CA ARG A 869 2.63 33.58 -28.52
C ARG A 869 2.53 34.82 -27.62
N GLY A 870 2.93 34.72 -26.36
CA GLY A 870 2.96 35.85 -25.42
C GLY A 870 1.61 36.27 -24.86
N GLY A 871 0.55 35.44 -25.02
CA GLY A 871 -0.79 35.67 -24.48
C GLY A 871 -1.36 37.04 -24.83
N ASP A 872 -2.12 37.13 -25.94
CA ASP A 872 -2.77 38.38 -26.33
C ASP A 872 -3.67 38.92 -25.20
N SER A 873 -3.17 39.95 -24.50
CA SER A 873 -3.76 40.52 -23.28
C SER A 873 -5.08 41.25 -23.53
N THR A 874 -5.45 41.48 -24.80
CA THR A 874 -6.66 42.21 -25.19
C THR A 874 -7.89 41.32 -25.32
N ARG A 875 -7.70 40.01 -25.55
CA ARG A 875 -8.79 39.05 -25.74
C ARG A 875 -9.41 38.65 -24.40
N LYS A 876 -10.75 38.65 -24.35
CA LYS A 876 -11.53 38.35 -23.13
C LYS A 876 -12.17 36.96 -23.20
N ASP A 877 -11.35 35.93 -23.23
CA ASP A 877 -11.78 34.53 -23.30
C ASP A 877 -11.63 33.79 -21.95
N LEU A 878 -12.06 32.52 -21.88
CA LEU A 878 -12.02 31.73 -20.65
C LEU A 878 -10.58 31.53 -20.17
N LEU A 879 -9.65 31.30 -21.08
CA LEU A 879 -8.25 31.06 -20.76
C LEU A 879 -7.56 32.32 -20.23
N ALA A 880 -7.78 33.47 -20.86
CA ALA A 880 -7.30 34.77 -20.39
C ALA A 880 -7.78 35.04 -18.96
N ARG A 881 -9.06 34.77 -18.67
CA ARG A 881 -9.61 34.91 -17.32
C ARG A 881 -9.03 33.90 -16.32
N LEU A 882 -8.78 32.65 -16.72
CA LEU A 882 -8.08 31.68 -15.88
C LEU A 882 -6.63 32.11 -15.57
N MET A 883 -5.91 32.68 -16.55
CA MET A 883 -4.55 33.22 -16.37
C MET A 883 -4.52 34.44 -15.44
N GLN A 884 -5.60 35.23 -15.41
CA GLN A 884 -5.77 36.35 -14.47
C GLN A 884 -6.19 35.89 -13.06
N GLY A 885 -6.70 34.67 -12.93
CA GLY A 885 -7.08 34.07 -11.65
C GLY A 885 -5.92 34.04 -10.67
N ARG A 886 -6.19 34.39 -9.41
CA ARG A 886 -5.25 34.31 -8.29
C ARG A 886 -5.86 33.51 -7.15
N ASP A 887 -5.05 32.72 -6.47
CA ASP A 887 -5.48 31.99 -5.28
C ASP A 887 -5.46 32.86 -4.01
N GLU A 888 -5.72 32.25 -2.85
CA GLU A 888 -5.79 32.97 -1.56
C GLU A 888 -4.46 33.59 -1.12
N LYS A 889 -3.34 33.14 -1.69
CA LYS A 889 -2.01 33.70 -1.46
C LYS A 889 -1.63 34.75 -2.50
N GLY A 890 -2.51 35.03 -3.47
CA GLY A 890 -2.23 35.94 -4.57
C GLY A 890 -1.43 35.31 -5.71
N GLU A 891 -1.28 33.98 -5.74
CA GLU A 891 -0.47 33.28 -6.75
C GLU A 891 -1.31 32.87 -7.98
N PRO A 892 -0.75 32.93 -9.20
CA PRO A 892 -1.43 32.47 -10.41
C PRO A 892 -1.55 30.94 -10.48
N LEU A 893 -2.42 30.44 -11.34
CA LEU A 893 -2.48 29.01 -11.67
C LEU A 893 -1.20 28.57 -12.40
N GLY A 894 -0.59 27.47 -11.94
CA GLY A 894 0.55 26.88 -12.64
C GLY A 894 0.17 26.29 -14.00
N ARG A 895 1.14 26.16 -14.92
CA ARG A 895 0.90 25.70 -16.32
C ARG A 895 0.11 24.40 -16.41
N ASP A 896 0.46 23.38 -15.63
CA ASP A 896 -0.23 22.08 -15.64
C ASP A 896 -1.67 22.17 -15.11
N GLU A 897 -1.89 23.03 -14.11
CA GLU A 897 -3.22 23.26 -13.55
C GLU A 897 -4.09 24.04 -14.54
N LEU A 898 -3.53 25.09 -15.17
CA LEU A 898 -4.18 25.84 -16.25
C LEU A 898 -4.58 24.92 -17.41
N THR A 899 -3.66 24.03 -17.83
CA THR A 899 -3.92 23.06 -18.92
C THR A 899 -5.02 22.07 -18.53
N ALA A 900 -5.03 21.59 -17.29
CA ALA A 900 -6.06 20.69 -16.79
C ALA A 900 -7.44 21.37 -16.69
N GLU A 901 -7.51 22.64 -16.30
CA GLU A 901 -8.76 23.40 -16.27
C GLU A 901 -9.26 23.73 -17.69
N ALA A 902 -8.38 24.13 -18.62
CA ALA A 902 -8.75 24.36 -20.02
C ALA A 902 -9.30 23.08 -20.68
N LEU A 903 -8.65 21.92 -20.45
CA LEU A 903 -9.17 20.62 -20.88
C LEU A 903 -10.52 20.30 -20.25
N THR A 904 -10.70 20.61 -18.96
CA THR A 904 -11.98 20.39 -18.25
C THR A 904 -13.09 21.23 -18.88
N GLN A 905 -12.81 22.48 -19.24
CA GLN A 905 -13.76 23.36 -19.92
C GLN A 905 -14.13 22.85 -21.31
N LEU A 906 -13.12 22.40 -22.09
CA LEU A 906 -13.37 21.78 -23.40
C LEU A 906 -14.36 20.63 -23.29
N ILE A 907 -14.09 19.67 -22.40
CA ILE A 907 -14.93 18.47 -22.26
C ILE A 907 -16.32 18.83 -21.73
N ALA A 908 -16.40 19.66 -20.69
CA ALA A 908 -17.67 19.95 -20.03
C ALA A 908 -18.58 20.84 -20.90
N GLY A 909 -18.01 21.80 -21.62
CA GLY A 909 -18.76 22.80 -22.37
C GLY A 909 -19.25 22.31 -23.72
N SER A 910 -18.48 21.49 -24.43
CA SER A 910 -18.84 21.09 -25.79
C SER A 910 -19.94 20.02 -25.80
N ASP A 911 -19.65 18.88 -25.19
CA ASP A 911 -20.47 17.66 -25.22
C ASP A 911 -21.83 17.84 -24.54
N THR A 912 -21.91 18.61 -23.45
CA THR A 912 -23.22 18.85 -22.79
C THR A 912 -24.12 19.76 -23.62
N THR A 913 -23.56 20.81 -24.22
CA THR A 913 -24.32 21.81 -24.99
C THR A 913 -24.79 21.25 -26.33
N SER A 914 -23.94 20.47 -27.02
CA SER A 914 -24.32 19.85 -28.29
C SER A 914 -25.44 18.82 -28.12
N ASN A 915 -25.31 17.93 -27.13
CA ASN A 915 -26.33 16.91 -26.84
C ASN A 915 -27.65 17.55 -26.40
N SER A 916 -27.61 18.61 -25.58
CA SER A 916 -28.81 19.33 -25.15
C SER A 916 -29.49 20.06 -26.31
N SER A 917 -28.72 20.67 -27.21
CA SER A 917 -29.26 21.38 -28.39
C SER A 917 -29.88 20.41 -29.40
N CYS A 918 -29.26 19.24 -29.59
CA CYS A 918 -29.80 18.16 -30.40
C CYS A 918 -31.12 17.63 -29.83
N ALA A 919 -31.17 17.35 -28.52
CA ALA A 919 -32.39 16.92 -27.85
C ALA A 919 -33.50 17.98 -27.88
N LEU A 920 -33.15 19.27 -27.74
CA LEU A 920 -34.08 20.38 -27.82
C LEU A 920 -34.76 20.44 -29.19
N LEU A 921 -33.98 20.35 -30.27
CA LEU A 921 -34.51 20.30 -31.64
C LEU A 921 -35.46 19.10 -31.81
N TYR A 922 -35.01 17.91 -31.41
CA TYR A 922 -35.82 16.70 -31.52
C TYR A 922 -37.17 16.83 -30.81
N HIS A 923 -37.20 17.31 -29.58
CA HIS A 923 -38.43 17.43 -28.81
C HIS A 923 -39.35 18.56 -29.31
N ILE A 924 -38.80 19.70 -29.75
CA ILE A 924 -39.59 20.80 -30.33
C ILE A 924 -40.28 20.35 -31.61
N VAL A 925 -39.55 19.72 -32.53
CA VAL A 925 -40.09 19.33 -33.84
C VAL A 925 -41.07 18.17 -33.72
N ARG A 926 -40.83 17.22 -32.81
CA ARG A 926 -41.71 16.07 -32.60
C ARG A 926 -43.04 16.43 -31.95
N THR A 927 -43.08 17.46 -31.10
CA THR A 927 -44.24 17.73 -30.25
C THR A 927 -45.21 18.69 -30.94
N PRO A 928 -46.47 18.27 -31.20
CA PRO A 928 -47.44 19.12 -31.90
C PRO A 928 -47.65 20.49 -31.22
N GLY A 929 -47.68 21.55 -32.03
CA GLY A 929 -47.93 22.93 -31.56
C GLY A 929 -46.74 23.64 -30.90
N VAL A 930 -45.73 22.91 -30.42
CA VAL A 930 -44.56 23.51 -29.75
C VAL A 930 -43.75 24.37 -30.72
N MET A 931 -43.43 23.86 -31.91
CA MET A 931 -42.66 24.59 -32.93
C MET A 931 -43.36 25.89 -33.37
N GLN A 932 -44.69 25.88 -33.47
CA GLN A 932 -45.44 27.09 -33.85
C GLN A 932 -45.35 28.17 -32.78
N LYS A 933 -45.67 27.83 -31.52
CA LYS A 933 -45.64 28.78 -30.39
C LYS A 933 -44.27 29.42 -30.22
N ILE A 934 -43.20 28.63 -30.31
CA ILE A 934 -41.84 29.14 -30.15
C ILE A 934 -41.37 29.96 -31.36
N TYR A 935 -41.83 29.61 -32.57
CA TYR A 935 -41.56 30.40 -33.77
C TYR A 935 -42.21 31.79 -33.67
N GLU A 936 -43.45 31.88 -33.19
CA GLU A 936 -44.15 33.15 -32.94
C GLU A 936 -43.42 33.99 -31.88
N GLU A 937 -43.04 33.38 -30.75
CA GLU A 937 -42.30 34.05 -29.67
C GLU A 937 -40.93 34.57 -30.13
N VAL A 938 -40.16 33.76 -30.86
CA VAL A 938 -38.84 34.16 -31.39
C VAL A 938 -38.98 35.22 -32.48
N SER A 939 -39.98 35.09 -33.37
CA SER A 939 -40.21 36.07 -34.45
C SER A 939 -40.62 37.44 -33.94
N ALA A 940 -41.25 37.52 -32.76
CA ALA A 940 -41.63 38.79 -32.13
C ALA A 940 -40.40 39.62 -31.69
N VAL A 941 -39.26 38.99 -31.42
CA VAL A 941 -38.02 39.66 -30.98
C VAL A 941 -36.92 39.67 -32.04
N MET A 942 -37.05 38.84 -33.09
CA MET A 942 -36.12 38.77 -34.22
C MET A 942 -36.78 39.30 -35.51
N PRO A 943 -36.59 40.59 -35.86
CA PRO A 943 -37.12 41.16 -37.09
C PRO A 943 -36.45 40.55 -38.33
N ASP A 944 -37.12 40.68 -39.48
CA ASP A 944 -36.64 40.12 -40.74
C ASP A 944 -35.29 40.75 -41.15
N GLY A 945 -34.33 39.92 -41.53
CA GLY A 945 -32.94 40.31 -41.82
C GLY A 945 -31.96 40.12 -40.65
N VAL A 946 -32.43 39.81 -39.45
CA VAL A 946 -31.57 39.39 -38.33
C VAL A 946 -31.38 37.87 -38.37
N ASP A 947 -30.22 37.45 -38.89
CA ASP A 947 -29.90 36.01 -39.01
C ASP A 947 -29.51 35.38 -37.67
N ILE A 948 -28.91 36.16 -36.75
CA ILE A 948 -28.41 35.68 -35.45
C ILE A 948 -28.76 36.71 -34.36
N PRO A 949 -29.50 36.31 -33.31
CA PRO A 949 -29.90 37.20 -32.23
C PRO A 949 -28.73 37.53 -31.30
N ASP A 950 -28.73 38.71 -30.69
CA ASP A 950 -27.93 38.97 -29.49
C ASP A 950 -28.57 38.31 -28.26
N PHE A 951 -27.77 38.02 -27.23
CA PHE A 951 -28.30 37.32 -26.06
C PHE A 951 -29.37 38.14 -25.32
N GLU A 952 -29.23 39.46 -25.28
CA GLU A 952 -30.17 40.36 -24.62
C GLU A 952 -31.58 40.28 -25.21
N SER A 953 -31.70 40.06 -26.53
CA SER A 953 -32.98 39.89 -27.22
C SER A 953 -33.69 38.56 -26.89
N VAL A 954 -32.93 37.49 -26.58
CA VAL A 954 -33.48 36.13 -26.39
C VAL A 954 -33.44 35.62 -24.94
N LYS A 955 -32.83 36.36 -24.01
CA LYS A 955 -32.71 35.95 -22.60
C LYS A 955 -34.05 35.88 -21.87
N HIS A 956 -35.06 36.64 -22.29
CA HIS A 956 -36.37 36.76 -21.63
C HIS A 956 -37.53 36.16 -22.45
N LEU A 957 -37.25 35.12 -23.25
CA LEU A 957 -38.29 34.36 -23.93
C LEU A 957 -38.81 33.23 -23.01
N PRO A 958 -40.01 33.36 -22.41
CA PRO A 958 -40.52 32.41 -21.42
C PRO A 958 -40.76 31.02 -22.02
N TYR A 959 -41.41 30.91 -23.18
CA TYR A 959 -41.79 29.62 -23.75
C TYR A 959 -40.57 28.85 -24.28
N LEU A 960 -39.61 29.53 -24.92
CA LEU A 960 -38.29 28.96 -25.23
C LEU A 960 -37.56 28.51 -23.95
N GLY A 961 -37.64 29.30 -22.88
CA GLY A 961 -37.11 28.93 -21.57
C GLY A 961 -37.76 27.65 -21.02
N HIS A 962 -39.07 27.52 -21.15
CA HIS A 962 -39.82 26.32 -20.76
C HIS A 962 -39.41 25.11 -21.61
N CYS A 963 -39.27 25.26 -22.93
CA CYS A 963 -38.82 24.19 -23.82
C CYS A 963 -37.40 23.72 -23.49
N ILE A 964 -36.48 24.64 -23.17
CA ILE A 964 -35.12 24.31 -22.72
C ILE A 964 -35.16 23.55 -21.41
N ASN A 965 -35.91 24.03 -20.41
CA ASN A 965 -36.00 23.37 -19.11
C ASN A 965 -36.65 21.98 -19.22
N GLU A 966 -37.72 21.83 -20.01
CA GLU A 966 -38.38 20.55 -20.24
C GLU A 966 -37.46 19.57 -20.98
N THR A 967 -36.68 20.06 -21.94
CA THR A 967 -35.64 19.28 -22.60
C THR A 967 -34.60 18.80 -21.60
N LEU A 968 -34.11 19.68 -20.73
CA LEU A 968 -33.10 19.32 -19.72
C LEU A 968 -33.67 18.38 -18.63
N ARG A 969 -35.00 18.35 -18.44
CA ARG A 969 -35.67 17.39 -17.55
C ARG A 969 -35.74 16.01 -18.20
N ILE A 970 -36.34 15.90 -19.39
CA ILE A 970 -36.52 14.63 -20.10
C ILE A 970 -35.19 14.07 -20.62
N HIS A 971 -34.30 14.96 -21.05
CA HIS A 971 -33.00 14.65 -21.62
C HIS A 971 -31.89 15.39 -20.87
N SER A 972 -31.79 15.18 -19.56
CA SER A 972 -30.63 15.65 -18.80
C SER A 972 -29.35 15.02 -19.37
N PRO A 973 -28.35 15.82 -19.80
CA PRO A 973 -27.09 15.28 -20.31
C PRO A 973 -26.40 14.37 -19.29
N SER A 974 -26.50 14.66 -18.00
CA SER A 974 -26.07 13.72 -16.95
C SER A 974 -27.31 13.05 -16.33
N GLY A 975 -27.59 11.82 -16.75
CA GLY A 975 -28.70 11.00 -16.23
C GLY A 975 -28.35 10.18 -14.99
N ILE A 976 -27.05 9.97 -14.73
CA ILE A 976 -26.58 9.12 -13.62
C ILE A 976 -26.76 9.76 -12.25
N GLY A 977 -26.76 8.91 -11.22
CA GLY A 977 -26.51 9.36 -9.86
C GLY A 977 -25.04 9.72 -9.68
N LEU A 978 -24.75 11.00 -9.43
CA LEU A 978 -23.38 11.48 -9.18
C LEU A 978 -22.87 10.94 -7.83
N PRO A 979 -21.85 10.06 -7.79
CA PRO A 979 -21.48 9.37 -6.56
C PRO A 979 -20.78 10.31 -5.56
N ARG A 980 -21.16 10.19 -4.29
CA ARG A 980 -20.55 10.90 -3.14
C ARG A 980 -20.22 9.90 -2.05
N GLU A 981 -19.02 9.99 -1.50
CA GLU A 981 -18.53 9.11 -0.44
C GLU A 981 -18.68 9.82 0.91
N VAL A 982 -19.22 9.10 1.89
CA VAL A 982 -19.23 9.51 3.30
C VAL A 982 -17.80 9.39 3.84
N PRO A 983 -17.13 10.49 4.23
CA PRO A 983 -15.72 10.42 4.62
C PRO A 983 -15.50 9.69 5.95
N PRO A 984 -14.30 9.14 6.19
CA PRO A 984 -13.95 8.41 7.42
C PRO A 984 -14.31 9.13 8.74
N ASN A 985 -14.17 10.46 8.77
CA ASN A 985 -14.39 11.28 9.96
C ASN A 985 -15.84 11.81 10.08
N HIS A 986 -16.75 11.37 9.22
CA HIS A 986 -18.16 11.80 9.25
C HIS A 986 -18.98 10.96 10.23
N LYS A 987 -20.00 11.56 10.85
CA LYS A 987 -20.95 10.83 11.73
C LYS A 987 -21.89 9.88 10.97
N GLY A 988 -21.74 9.73 9.65
CA GLY A 988 -22.73 9.11 8.77
C GLY A 988 -23.96 10.00 8.51
N VAL A 989 -24.95 9.46 7.80
CA VAL A 989 -26.21 10.14 7.49
C VAL A 989 -27.37 9.14 7.57
N THR A 990 -28.58 9.62 7.85
CA THR A 990 -29.79 8.80 7.86
C THR A 990 -30.72 9.26 6.73
N ILE A 991 -31.14 8.34 5.86
CA ILE A 991 -32.09 8.58 4.77
C ILE A 991 -33.13 7.46 4.80
N HIS A 992 -34.42 7.79 4.72
CA HIS A 992 -35.54 6.85 4.96
C HIS A 992 -35.37 5.99 6.24
N GLY A 993 -34.96 6.61 7.35
CA GLY A 993 -34.75 5.89 8.62
C GLY A 993 -33.57 4.91 8.62
N ARG A 994 -32.80 4.82 7.53
CA ARG A 994 -31.64 3.93 7.40
C ARG A 994 -30.34 4.72 7.54
N TYR A 995 -29.46 4.24 8.42
CA TYR A 995 -28.13 4.82 8.65
C TYR A 995 -27.12 4.38 7.59
N PHE A 996 -26.30 5.34 7.11
CA PHE A 996 -25.22 5.17 6.17
C PHE A 996 -23.91 5.72 6.77
N GLY A 997 -23.02 4.81 7.15
CA GLY A 997 -21.74 5.13 7.78
C GLY A 997 -20.61 5.48 6.81
N PRO A 998 -19.42 5.83 7.33
CA PRO A 998 -18.23 6.12 6.54
C PRO A 998 -17.86 5.04 5.52
N GLY A 999 -17.39 5.46 4.35
CA GLY A 999 -17.05 4.56 3.22
C GLY A 999 -18.24 4.18 2.33
N THR A 1000 -19.47 4.50 2.75
CA THR A 1000 -20.66 4.36 1.90
C THR A 1000 -20.64 5.41 0.79
N VAL A 1001 -20.95 4.99 -0.44
CA VAL A 1001 -21.19 5.85 -1.59
C VAL A 1001 -22.69 6.02 -1.77
N LEU A 1002 -23.14 7.27 -1.85
CA LEU A 1002 -24.53 7.67 -2.05
C LEU A 1002 -24.66 8.49 -3.33
N SER A 1003 -25.78 8.35 -4.03
CA SER A 1003 -26.08 9.16 -5.22
C SER A 1003 -27.57 9.28 -5.48
N VAL A 1004 -27.99 10.39 -6.08
CA VAL A 1004 -29.37 10.61 -6.54
C VAL A 1004 -29.41 10.57 -8.07
N PRO A 1005 -30.04 9.56 -8.69
CA PRO A 1005 -30.08 9.42 -10.15
C PRO A 1005 -30.99 10.45 -10.80
N THR A 1006 -30.39 11.44 -11.47
CA THR A 1006 -31.12 12.56 -12.11
C THR A 1006 -32.22 12.09 -13.05
N TYR A 1007 -31.95 11.07 -13.89
CA TYR A 1007 -32.96 10.54 -14.82
C TYR A 1007 -34.21 10.05 -14.08
N THR A 1008 -34.04 9.20 -13.07
CA THR A 1008 -35.17 8.67 -12.28
C THR A 1008 -35.91 9.76 -11.52
N ILE A 1009 -35.22 10.76 -10.96
CA ILE A 1009 -35.88 11.90 -10.31
C ILE A 1009 -36.68 12.72 -11.32
N HIS A 1010 -36.14 12.93 -12.52
CA HIS A 1010 -36.77 13.74 -13.57
C HIS A 1010 -37.94 13.03 -14.25
N HIS A 1011 -37.99 11.69 -14.23
CA HIS A 1011 -39.07 10.88 -14.82
C HIS A 1011 -39.98 10.26 -13.73
N SER A 1012 -39.84 10.67 -12.48
CA SER A 1012 -40.68 10.17 -11.39
C SER A 1012 -42.10 10.67 -11.54
N THR A 1013 -43.06 9.75 -11.70
CA THR A 1013 -44.49 10.07 -11.75
C THR A 1013 -45.02 10.61 -10.42
N GLU A 1014 -44.34 10.32 -9.32
CA GLU A 1014 -44.65 10.86 -7.99
C GLU A 1014 -44.29 12.36 -7.87
N ILE A 1015 -43.30 12.82 -8.64
CA ILE A 1015 -42.84 14.21 -8.62
C ILE A 1015 -43.49 15.00 -9.76
N TRP A 1016 -43.52 14.43 -10.96
CA TRP A 1016 -43.87 15.16 -12.19
C TRP A 1016 -45.29 14.88 -12.69
N GLY A 1017 -45.99 13.89 -12.11
CA GLY A 1017 -47.35 13.49 -12.51
C GLY A 1017 -47.37 12.28 -13.46
N PRO A 1018 -48.55 11.79 -13.86
CA PRO A 1018 -48.68 10.66 -14.78
C PRO A 1018 -48.11 10.95 -16.18
N ASP A 1019 -48.01 12.21 -16.56
CA ASP A 1019 -47.43 12.71 -17.80
C ASP A 1019 -45.93 13.03 -17.66
N ALA A 1020 -45.22 12.38 -16.73
CA ALA A 1020 -43.79 12.64 -16.47
C ALA A 1020 -42.89 12.35 -17.69
N ASP A 1021 -43.24 11.38 -18.53
CA ASP A 1021 -42.45 11.04 -19.72
C ASP A 1021 -42.85 11.87 -20.96
N ASP A 1022 -43.92 12.67 -20.88
CA ASP A 1022 -44.40 13.52 -21.96
C ASP A 1022 -43.64 14.85 -21.99
N PHE A 1023 -43.23 15.27 -23.19
CA PHE A 1023 -42.62 16.59 -23.41
C PHE A 1023 -43.67 17.69 -23.35
N LYS A 1024 -43.76 18.37 -22.20
CA LYS A 1024 -44.79 19.38 -21.93
C LYS A 1024 -44.18 20.67 -21.37
N PRO A 1025 -43.78 21.62 -22.22
CA PRO A 1025 -43.25 22.91 -21.80
C PRO A 1025 -44.19 23.70 -20.88
N GLU A 1026 -45.51 23.57 -21.05
CA GLU A 1026 -46.51 24.27 -20.24
C GLU A 1026 -46.42 23.92 -18.73
N ARG A 1027 -45.79 22.79 -18.38
CA ARG A 1027 -45.58 22.39 -16.98
C ARG A 1027 -44.80 23.43 -16.17
N TRP A 1028 -43.94 24.20 -16.86
CA TRP A 1028 -43.08 25.20 -16.25
C TRP A 1028 -43.83 26.48 -15.83
N GLU A 1029 -45.08 26.64 -16.26
CA GLU A 1029 -45.93 27.77 -15.85
C GLU A 1029 -46.38 27.64 -14.38
N THR A 1030 -46.57 26.40 -13.89
CA THR A 1030 -47.09 26.13 -12.54
C THR A 1030 -46.37 24.96 -11.87
N LEU A 1031 -45.10 25.18 -11.46
CA LEU A 1031 -44.34 24.17 -10.72
C LEU A 1031 -44.65 24.16 -9.22
N THR A 1032 -44.82 22.98 -8.66
CA THR A 1032 -44.79 22.75 -7.21
C THR A 1032 -43.36 22.90 -6.67
N ASP A 1033 -43.22 23.15 -5.37
CA ASP A 1033 -41.88 23.28 -4.76
C ASP A 1033 -41.09 21.96 -4.79
N LYS A 1034 -41.78 20.81 -4.70
CA LYS A 1034 -41.16 19.50 -4.88
C LYS A 1034 -40.53 19.35 -6.28
N GLN A 1035 -41.25 19.78 -7.34
CA GLN A 1035 -40.74 19.76 -8.71
C GLN A 1035 -39.55 20.70 -8.91
N LYS A 1036 -39.63 21.93 -8.36
CA LYS A 1036 -38.50 22.88 -8.41
C LYS A 1036 -37.24 22.30 -7.76
N ASN A 1037 -37.39 21.68 -6.59
CA ASN A 1037 -36.27 21.08 -5.85
C ASN A 1037 -35.71 19.82 -6.53
N ALA A 1038 -36.55 19.07 -7.25
CA ALA A 1038 -36.16 17.89 -8.02
C ALA A 1038 -35.43 18.22 -9.33
N PHE A 1039 -35.57 19.44 -9.86
CA PHE A 1039 -34.95 19.84 -11.13
C PHE A 1039 -33.48 20.22 -10.99
N ILE A 1040 -32.60 19.24 -11.17
CA ILE A 1040 -31.14 19.35 -11.02
C ILE A 1040 -30.31 18.98 -12.26
N PRO A 1041 -30.63 19.44 -13.49
CA PRO A 1041 -29.82 19.11 -14.68
C PRO A 1041 -28.37 19.62 -14.59
N PHE A 1042 -28.15 20.66 -13.78
CA PHE A 1042 -26.83 21.23 -13.48
C PHE A 1042 -26.24 20.75 -12.14
N SER A 1043 -26.77 19.67 -11.56
CA SER A 1043 -26.48 19.22 -10.18
C SER A 1043 -26.84 20.29 -9.13
N TYR A 1044 -26.65 19.96 -7.85
CA TYR A 1044 -26.91 20.84 -6.71
C TYR A 1044 -25.66 21.10 -5.85
N GLY A 1045 -25.71 22.16 -5.04
CA GLY A 1045 -24.73 22.47 -3.98
C GLY A 1045 -23.34 22.92 -4.47
N PRO A 1046 -22.26 22.73 -3.67
CA PRO A 1046 -20.94 23.30 -3.95
C PRO A 1046 -20.24 22.67 -5.17
N ARG A 1047 -20.80 21.59 -5.71
CA ARG A 1047 -20.30 20.88 -6.90
C ARG A 1047 -21.19 21.09 -8.13
N SER A 1048 -22.17 22.00 -8.08
CA SER A 1048 -23.04 22.35 -9.20
C SER A 1048 -22.24 22.86 -10.41
N CYS A 1049 -22.82 22.74 -11.60
CA CYS A 1049 -22.18 23.16 -12.84
C CYS A 1049 -21.76 24.63 -12.77
N VAL A 1050 -20.49 24.91 -13.05
CA VAL A 1050 -19.96 26.28 -13.09
C VAL A 1050 -20.37 27.01 -14.38
N GLY A 1051 -20.53 26.26 -15.48
CA GLY A 1051 -20.82 26.78 -16.81
C GLY A 1051 -22.31 27.00 -17.11
N ARG A 1052 -23.20 26.93 -16.11
CA ARG A 1052 -24.66 27.00 -16.30
C ARG A 1052 -25.09 28.22 -17.13
N ASN A 1053 -24.65 29.41 -16.75
CA ASN A 1053 -25.03 30.65 -17.45
C ASN A 1053 -24.57 30.65 -18.91
N LEU A 1054 -23.37 30.13 -19.18
CA LEU A 1054 -22.83 30.03 -20.55
C LEU A 1054 -23.58 28.99 -21.39
N ALA A 1055 -24.00 27.87 -20.80
CA ALA A 1055 -24.81 26.87 -21.48
C ALA A 1055 -26.22 27.40 -21.80
N GLU A 1056 -26.87 28.07 -20.85
CA GLU A 1056 -28.19 28.69 -21.07
C GLU A 1056 -28.14 29.77 -22.15
N MET A 1057 -27.09 30.60 -22.18
CA MET A 1057 -26.86 31.57 -23.26
C MET A 1057 -26.71 30.90 -24.62
N GLN A 1058 -25.83 29.91 -24.73
CA GLN A 1058 -25.61 29.17 -25.98
C GLN A 1058 -26.90 28.51 -26.47
N MET A 1059 -27.60 27.76 -25.61
CA MET A 1059 -28.83 27.06 -26.01
C MET A 1059 -29.90 28.02 -26.52
N ARG A 1060 -30.09 29.18 -25.88
CA ARG A 1060 -31.07 30.19 -26.32
C ARG A 1060 -30.71 30.78 -27.68
N MET A 1061 -29.46 31.20 -27.87
CA MET A 1061 -29.00 31.78 -29.14
C MET A 1061 -29.04 30.76 -30.27
N ILE A 1062 -28.57 29.53 -30.02
CA ILE A 1062 -28.61 28.42 -30.98
C ILE A 1062 -30.06 28.13 -31.40
N ALA A 1063 -30.96 27.94 -30.41
CA ALA A 1063 -32.35 27.63 -30.67
C ALA A 1063 -33.05 28.71 -31.47
N ALA A 1064 -32.98 29.97 -31.03
CA ALA A 1064 -33.61 31.09 -31.71
C ALA A 1064 -33.11 31.24 -33.17
N THR A 1065 -31.81 31.04 -33.39
CA THR A 1065 -31.20 31.11 -34.73
C THR A 1065 -31.82 30.09 -35.70
N TRP A 1066 -31.89 28.81 -35.32
CA TRP A 1066 -32.41 27.81 -36.25
C TRP A 1066 -33.94 27.82 -36.34
N ILE A 1067 -34.65 28.14 -35.25
CA ILE A 1067 -36.12 28.21 -35.22
C ILE A 1067 -36.64 29.27 -36.18
N LYS A 1068 -36.07 30.48 -36.15
CA LYS A 1068 -36.50 31.58 -37.02
C LYS A 1068 -36.18 31.30 -38.49
N ARG A 1069 -35.03 30.67 -38.76
CA ARG A 1069 -34.47 30.57 -40.13
C ARG A 1069 -34.92 29.33 -40.90
N TYR A 1070 -35.18 28.21 -40.23
CA TYR A 1070 -35.38 26.93 -40.91
C TYR A 1070 -36.70 26.25 -40.58
N ASP A 1071 -37.25 25.59 -41.59
CA ASP A 1071 -38.26 24.55 -41.47
C ASP A 1071 -37.58 23.19 -41.37
N VAL A 1072 -37.94 22.44 -40.34
CA VAL A 1072 -37.25 21.21 -39.94
C VAL A 1072 -38.25 20.09 -39.81
N VAL A 1073 -37.94 18.94 -40.42
CA VAL A 1073 -38.74 17.71 -40.32
C VAL A 1073 -37.88 16.56 -39.83
N LEU A 1074 -38.40 15.75 -38.90
CA LEU A 1074 -37.67 14.56 -38.44
C LEU A 1074 -37.73 13.46 -39.49
N ARG A 1075 -36.59 12.79 -39.72
CA ARG A 1075 -36.50 11.61 -40.62
C ARG A 1075 -36.32 10.30 -39.87
N GLN A 1076 -36.40 10.34 -38.54
CA GLN A 1076 -36.34 9.16 -37.66
C GLN A 1076 -37.38 9.26 -36.54
N ASP A 1077 -37.98 8.13 -36.19
CA ASP A 1077 -39.04 8.06 -35.18
C ASP A 1077 -38.51 8.12 -33.75
N VAL A 1078 -37.27 7.70 -33.49
CA VAL A 1078 -36.69 7.63 -32.15
C VAL A 1078 -35.28 8.18 -32.17
N MET A 1079 -34.96 9.04 -31.20
CA MET A 1079 -33.58 9.47 -30.94
C MET A 1079 -32.92 8.47 -29.99
N GLU A 1080 -32.19 7.51 -30.56
CA GLU A 1080 -31.42 6.54 -29.78
C GLU A 1080 -30.37 7.24 -28.92
N THR A 1081 -30.15 6.70 -27.72
CA THR A 1081 -29.15 7.26 -26.81
C THR A 1081 -28.22 6.20 -26.27
N ARG A 1082 -26.98 6.62 -26.00
CA ARG A 1082 -25.96 5.80 -25.35
C ARG A 1082 -25.34 6.59 -24.21
N GLU A 1083 -25.15 5.93 -23.08
CA GLU A 1083 -24.61 6.56 -21.88
C GLU A 1083 -23.13 6.23 -21.67
N GLY A 1084 -22.31 7.27 -21.50
CA GLY A 1084 -21.00 7.19 -20.88
C GLY A 1084 -21.03 7.84 -19.50
N PHE A 1085 -20.37 9.00 -19.38
CA PHE A 1085 -20.67 9.93 -18.29
C PHE A 1085 -21.94 10.76 -18.57
N LEU A 1086 -22.18 11.04 -19.86
CA LEU A 1086 -23.37 11.72 -20.35
C LEU A 1086 -24.26 10.73 -21.11
N ARG A 1087 -25.57 10.98 -21.09
CA ARG A 1087 -26.57 10.37 -21.97
C ARG A 1087 -26.56 11.16 -23.28
N LYS A 1088 -26.13 10.52 -24.36
CA LYS A 1088 -25.89 11.18 -25.65
C LYS A 1088 -26.81 10.63 -26.72
N PRO A 1089 -27.38 11.46 -27.59
CA PRO A 1089 -27.93 11.00 -28.86
C PRO A 1089 -26.86 10.27 -29.69
N MET A 1090 -27.24 9.24 -30.44
CA MET A 1090 -26.34 8.54 -31.37
C MET A 1090 -26.32 9.17 -32.76
N GLY A 1091 -27.30 10.02 -33.07
CA GLY A 1091 -27.49 10.72 -34.34
C GLY A 1091 -28.92 11.28 -34.40
N LEU A 1092 -29.13 12.30 -35.23
CA LEU A 1092 -30.46 12.86 -35.46
C LEU A 1092 -30.59 13.32 -36.92
N ASP A 1093 -31.09 12.43 -37.78
CA ASP A 1093 -31.35 12.71 -39.20
C ASP A 1093 -32.62 13.57 -39.35
N VAL A 1094 -32.47 14.75 -39.95
CA VAL A 1094 -33.57 15.67 -40.21
C VAL A 1094 -33.50 16.21 -41.64
N GLY A 1095 -34.67 16.57 -42.16
CA GLY A 1095 -34.80 17.42 -43.33
C GLY A 1095 -34.77 18.90 -42.92
N LEU A 1096 -34.00 19.70 -43.64
CA LEU A 1096 -33.80 21.13 -43.39
C LEU A 1096 -34.14 21.95 -44.65
N ALA A 1097 -35.10 22.86 -44.55
CA ALA A 1097 -35.42 23.84 -45.59
C ALA A 1097 -35.35 25.25 -45.02
N ARG A 1098 -34.88 26.23 -45.80
CA ARG A 1098 -34.90 27.63 -45.39
C ARG A 1098 -36.34 28.18 -45.49
N ARG A 1099 -36.77 28.92 -44.46
CA ARG A 1099 -38.10 29.58 -44.41
C ARG A 1099 -38.17 30.81 -45.31
#